data_AF-A0A370AVZ4-F1
#
_entry.id   AF-A0A370AVZ4-F1
#
_cell.length_a   1.000
_cell.length_b   1.000
_cell.length_c   1.000
_cell.angle_alpha   90.00
_cell.angle_beta   90.00
_cell.angle_gamma   90.00
#
_symmetry.space_group_name_H-M   'P 1'
#
loop_
_entity.id
_entity.type
_entity.pdbx_description
1 polymer ?
#
loop_
_entity_poly.entity_id
_entity_poly.type
_entity_poly.pdbx_seq_one_letter_code
_entity_poly.pdbx_strand_id
1 'polypeptide(L)'
;MLRKADSLKNRIEYSLTIIIVCHKAMTKKIIFISGILFSFLISLTADEVLPTAVKGSIDLSGIDRGSDIYSLQGEWGFYWNQLLTETENKDETFMTVPGNWAAEGEYPASGFASYSLELRGLSRGNDYELYVPESVSAYNLYLNGKLISSNGEVGKERKSSRPAFRPGTVIFNAGDDPVQLNLQISNYHYRKSGIWRDLLIGKPEVLSSYYQKKLILEAFLIGLLAFVTVYHLSLYFFRKEERAEFYFGLICLVLLLRLLTTGEQLLTYLIPTFPWEIARRMEFLPFSAASAFAIWYFYSLYPFEFNKKFLKVFTIIVSVFGFIFIALPVRFSNHFILAGELNLFLGMIYSIVVVIRALRQKRNGALMILISVGILLISVINDILYSNQIFHSFYAAPLGFIFFIVSQSLILSRRYAYSFRTIEDLTVNLKDFNKSLSRFVPFQFLEYLNKNSILEVELGDQTLRNMTILFADIRSFTTLSEVMTPEENFKFLNSFLSQVVPVIREGGGFVDKFIGDGIMALFPQSTDSGLQTAVNLQLAVHKYNEARSRAGYIDICLGIGLHTGGLMLGTIGAMDRMETTVISDTVNIASRMEQLSKQYGASIIISDDMYHSLEHPDKFEIRKLGSTVVKGKRHPIIVLEILDGLARAEKEKKIETREIFEQGIVLFETLRLKEAREKFHEVLNHYPADKASSLFISRCEEAECLDVMVPIDEKKP
;
A
#
# COMPACT_ATOMS: atom_id res chain seq x y z
N MET A 1 -26.82 -2.64 19.36
CA MET A 1 -25.42 -2.96 19.03
C MET A 1 -25.24 -4.35 18.39
N LEU A 2 -25.91 -5.40 18.88
CA LEU A 2 -25.83 -6.77 18.33
C LEU A 2 -26.15 -6.89 16.82
N ARG A 3 -27.20 -6.23 16.32
CA ARG A 3 -27.52 -6.21 14.86
C ARG A 3 -26.46 -5.53 13.98
N LYS A 4 -25.69 -4.58 14.51
CA LYS A 4 -24.57 -3.94 13.78
C LYS A 4 -23.34 -4.84 13.77
N ALA A 5 -23.11 -5.63 14.82
CA ALA A 5 -22.04 -6.61 14.88
C ALA A 5 -22.26 -7.76 13.87
N ASP A 6 -23.49 -8.27 13.75
CA ASP A 6 -23.85 -9.29 12.75
C ASP A 6 -23.78 -8.76 11.31
N SER A 7 -24.17 -7.51 11.09
CA SER A 7 -24.02 -6.83 9.79
C SER A 7 -22.54 -6.65 9.40
N LEU A 8 -21.66 -6.35 10.36
CA LEU A 8 -20.23 -6.22 10.13
C LEU A 8 -19.59 -7.58 9.84
N LYS A 9 -19.97 -8.62 10.61
CA LYS A 9 -19.51 -10.00 10.42
C LYS A 9 -19.90 -10.55 9.05
N ASN A 10 -21.16 -10.36 8.64
CA ASN A 10 -21.63 -10.77 7.32
C ASN A 10 -20.96 -9.97 6.18
N ARG A 11 -20.68 -8.67 6.36
CA ARG A 11 -19.90 -7.89 5.37
C ARG A 11 -18.45 -8.36 5.27
N ILE A 12 -17.83 -8.73 6.38
CA ILE A 12 -16.47 -9.30 6.42
C ILE A 12 -16.45 -10.67 5.72
N GLU A 13 -17.40 -11.56 6.01
CA GLU A 13 -17.50 -12.88 5.35
C GLU A 13 -17.81 -12.77 3.86
N TYR A 14 -18.69 -11.86 3.43
CA TYR A 14 -18.94 -11.59 2.00
C TYR A 14 -17.70 -11.02 1.31
N SER A 15 -16.99 -10.09 1.94
CA SER A 15 -15.76 -9.51 1.42
C SER A 15 -14.66 -10.57 1.29
N LEU A 16 -14.49 -11.43 2.29
CA LEU A 16 -13.59 -12.59 2.26
C LEU A 16 -13.94 -13.56 1.13
N THR A 17 -15.23 -13.84 0.94
CA THR A 17 -15.71 -14.75 -0.12
C THR A 17 -15.47 -14.17 -1.51
N ILE A 18 -15.76 -12.89 -1.71
CA ILE A 18 -15.47 -12.17 -2.96
C ILE A 18 -13.96 -12.12 -3.21
N ILE A 19 -13.15 -11.85 -2.18
CA ILE A 19 -11.69 -11.87 -2.28
C ILE A 19 -11.19 -13.26 -2.67
N ILE A 20 -11.71 -14.34 -2.07
CA ILE A 20 -11.34 -15.73 -2.40
C ILE A 20 -11.75 -16.11 -3.83
N VAL A 21 -12.94 -15.69 -4.28
CA VAL A 21 -13.46 -15.96 -5.62
C VAL A 21 -12.67 -15.18 -6.68
N CYS A 22 -12.44 -13.88 -6.48
CA CYS A 22 -11.56 -13.07 -7.32
C CYS A 22 -10.12 -13.62 -7.31
N HIS A 23 -9.64 -14.10 -6.16
CA HIS A 23 -8.34 -14.74 -6.03
C HIS A 23 -8.24 -16.00 -6.89
N LYS A 24 -9.22 -16.91 -6.82
CA LYS A 24 -9.26 -18.13 -7.65
C LYS A 24 -9.40 -17.82 -9.14
N ALA A 25 -10.28 -16.88 -9.52
CA ALA A 25 -10.51 -16.53 -10.92
C ALA A 25 -9.28 -15.89 -11.58
N MET A 26 -8.57 -15.02 -10.85
CA MET A 26 -7.38 -14.34 -11.37
C MET A 26 -6.15 -15.25 -11.39
N THR A 27 -5.98 -16.12 -10.38
CA THR A 27 -4.91 -17.13 -10.38
C THR A 27 -5.09 -18.11 -11.56
N LYS A 28 -6.33 -18.49 -11.91
CA LYS A 28 -6.61 -19.26 -13.13
C LYS A 28 -6.19 -18.52 -14.41
N LYS A 29 -6.50 -17.22 -14.53
CA LYS A 29 -6.10 -16.40 -15.70
C LYS A 29 -4.59 -16.28 -15.84
N ILE A 30 -3.85 -16.13 -14.74
CA ILE A 30 -2.39 -16.03 -14.78
C ILE A 30 -1.75 -17.37 -15.17
N ILE A 31 -2.24 -18.48 -14.59
CA ILE A 31 -1.80 -19.83 -14.97
C ILE A 31 -2.07 -20.06 -16.46
N PHE A 32 -3.22 -19.62 -16.97
CA PHE A 32 -3.59 -19.74 -18.38
C PHE A 32 -2.66 -18.94 -19.31
N ILE A 33 -2.40 -17.65 -19.02
CA ILE A 33 -1.48 -16.82 -19.82
C ILE A 33 -0.05 -17.39 -19.80
N SER A 34 0.42 -17.83 -18.63
CA SER A 34 1.74 -18.44 -18.47
C SER A 34 1.83 -19.79 -19.21
N GLY A 35 0.73 -20.56 -19.23
CA GLY A 35 0.63 -21.82 -19.97
C GLY A 35 0.62 -21.64 -21.49
N ILE A 36 -0.03 -20.60 -22.01
CA ILE A 36 -0.01 -20.27 -23.45
C ILE A 36 1.40 -19.93 -23.91
N LEU A 37 2.11 -19.09 -23.14
CA LEU A 37 3.48 -18.69 -23.45
C LEU A 37 4.43 -19.89 -23.44
N PHE A 38 4.24 -20.81 -22.49
CA PHE A 38 4.99 -22.06 -22.38
C PHE A 38 4.69 -23.03 -23.54
N SER A 39 3.42 -23.19 -23.92
CA SER A 39 3.01 -24.06 -25.04
C SER A 39 3.53 -23.56 -26.39
N PHE A 40 3.54 -22.24 -26.61
CA PHE A 40 4.08 -21.64 -27.83
C PHE A 40 5.59 -21.88 -27.96
N LEU A 41 6.33 -21.81 -26.84
CA LEU A 41 7.78 -22.04 -26.83
C LEU A 41 8.16 -23.52 -27.04
N ILE A 42 7.31 -24.45 -26.58
CA ILE A 42 7.51 -25.89 -26.82
C ILE A 42 7.26 -26.25 -28.30
N SER A 43 6.29 -25.61 -28.96
CA SER A 43 5.96 -25.87 -30.38
C SER A 43 7.05 -25.47 -31.38
N LEU A 44 8.17 -24.90 -30.92
CA LEU A 44 9.34 -24.52 -31.73
C LEU A 44 10.44 -25.59 -31.75
N THR A 45 10.25 -26.74 -31.09
CA THR A 45 11.21 -27.85 -31.11
C THR A 45 10.88 -28.81 -32.25
N ALA A 46 11.84 -29.06 -33.13
CA ALA A 46 11.69 -29.97 -34.27
C ALA A 46 12.03 -31.41 -33.85
N ASP A 47 11.35 -32.38 -34.46
CA ASP A 47 11.70 -33.80 -34.36
C ASP A 47 12.94 -34.08 -35.24
N GLU A 48 13.98 -34.68 -34.65
CA GLU A 48 15.16 -35.14 -35.37
C GLU A 48 14.98 -36.61 -35.79
N VAL A 49 15.13 -36.90 -37.08
CA VAL A 49 15.24 -38.28 -37.60
C VAL A 49 16.73 -38.58 -37.78
N LEU A 50 17.21 -39.63 -37.12
CA LEU A 50 18.65 -39.81 -36.87
C LEU A 50 19.22 -41.04 -37.59
N PRO A 51 19.98 -40.90 -38.68
CA PRO A 51 20.98 -41.87 -39.04
C PRO A 51 22.01 -41.94 -37.90
N THR A 52 22.48 -43.14 -37.57
CA THR A 52 23.52 -43.33 -36.55
C THR A 52 24.79 -43.81 -37.22
N ALA A 53 25.91 -43.19 -36.86
CA ALA A 53 27.23 -43.65 -37.25
C ALA A 53 27.49 -45.05 -36.69
N VAL A 54 27.97 -45.95 -37.55
CA VAL A 54 28.33 -47.32 -37.18
C VAL A 54 29.75 -47.56 -37.66
N LYS A 55 30.64 -47.96 -36.73
CA LYS A 55 32.07 -48.21 -36.99
C LYS A 55 32.74 -47.09 -37.80
N GLY A 56 32.59 -45.84 -37.37
CA GLY A 56 33.29 -44.70 -37.96
C GLY A 56 32.75 -44.24 -39.32
N SER A 57 31.58 -44.70 -39.76
CA SER A 57 30.93 -44.24 -40.99
C SER A 57 29.44 -43.92 -40.80
N ILE A 58 28.94 -42.91 -41.50
CA ILE A 58 27.53 -42.52 -41.49
C ILE A 58 27.03 -42.30 -42.94
N ASP A 59 25.84 -42.80 -43.23
CA ASP A 59 25.19 -42.64 -44.54
C ASP A 59 24.23 -41.43 -44.51
N LEU A 60 24.51 -40.45 -45.37
CA LEU A 60 23.78 -39.20 -45.51
C LEU A 60 23.12 -39.07 -46.89
N SER A 61 22.94 -40.16 -47.64
CA SER A 61 22.35 -40.19 -49.00
C SER A 61 20.99 -39.48 -49.16
N GLY A 62 20.28 -39.19 -48.06
CA GLY A 62 19.01 -38.46 -48.02
C GLY A 62 19.12 -36.94 -47.86
N ILE A 63 20.29 -36.40 -47.52
CA ILE A 63 20.47 -35.01 -47.10
C ILE A 63 20.08 -33.99 -48.18
N ASP A 64 20.29 -34.33 -49.45
CA ASP A 64 19.95 -33.47 -50.57
C ASP A 64 18.45 -33.44 -50.89
N ARG A 65 17.70 -34.45 -50.46
CA ARG A 65 16.26 -34.56 -50.72
C ARG A 65 15.39 -33.91 -49.64
N GLY A 66 15.94 -33.71 -48.44
CA GLY A 66 15.21 -33.20 -47.28
C GLY A 66 15.47 -31.72 -46.96
N SER A 67 14.68 -31.23 -46.00
CA SER A 67 14.90 -30.01 -45.22
C SER A 67 15.35 -30.34 -43.78
N ASP A 68 15.81 -31.56 -43.57
CA ASP A 68 16.09 -32.11 -42.25
C ASP A 68 17.54 -31.81 -41.83
N ILE A 69 17.76 -31.75 -40.52
CA ILE A 69 19.07 -31.64 -39.91
C ILE A 69 19.43 -33.03 -39.37
N TYR A 70 20.64 -33.49 -39.66
CA TYR A 70 21.10 -34.81 -39.27
C TYR A 70 22.09 -34.68 -38.12
N SER A 71 21.86 -35.40 -37.02
CA SER A 71 22.88 -35.56 -35.97
C SER A 71 23.91 -36.58 -36.41
N LEU A 72 25.19 -36.27 -36.19
CA LEU A 72 26.32 -37.16 -36.42
C LEU A 72 26.57 -38.08 -35.20
N GLN A 73 25.51 -38.54 -34.54
CA GLN A 73 25.61 -39.42 -33.38
C GLN A 73 25.96 -40.87 -33.78
N GLY A 74 26.60 -41.63 -32.90
CA GLY A 74 26.96 -43.04 -33.08
C GLY A 74 28.43 -43.34 -32.78
N GLU A 75 28.94 -44.43 -33.33
CA GLU A 75 30.31 -44.88 -33.12
C GLU A 75 31.28 -44.18 -34.08
N TRP A 76 32.21 -43.39 -33.54
CA TRP A 76 33.27 -42.71 -34.28
C TRP A 76 34.60 -43.42 -34.06
N GLY A 77 35.50 -43.37 -35.04
CA GLY A 77 36.89 -43.79 -34.84
C GLY A 77 37.56 -42.87 -33.81
N PHE A 78 38.32 -43.44 -32.88
CA PHE A 78 38.91 -42.75 -31.73
C PHE A 78 40.40 -43.09 -31.61
N TYR A 79 41.22 -42.06 -31.40
CA TYR A 79 42.67 -42.17 -31.35
C TYR A 79 43.22 -41.41 -30.14
N TRP A 80 43.44 -42.12 -29.04
CA TRP A 80 43.97 -41.56 -27.80
C TRP A 80 45.44 -41.13 -27.92
N ASN A 81 45.80 -39.97 -27.36
CA ASN A 81 47.16 -39.40 -27.42
C ASN A 81 47.72 -39.20 -28.85
N GLN A 82 46.83 -39.08 -29.84
CA GLN A 82 47.19 -38.81 -31.24
C GLN A 82 46.42 -37.58 -31.74
N LEU A 83 47.12 -36.68 -32.45
CA LEU A 83 46.56 -35.53 -33.14
C LEU A 83 46.67 -35.79 -34.65
N LEU A 84 45.66 -36.44 -35.21
CA LEU A 84 45.63 -36.87 -36.60
C LEU A 84 44.99 -35.79 -37.47
N THR A 85 45.57 -35.59 -38.65
CA THR A 85 45.05 -34.66 -39.67
C THR A 85 44.30 -35.44 -40.75
N GLU A 86 44.88 -36.58 -41.13
CA GLU A 86 44.30 -37.62 -41.99
C GLU A 86 44.41 -38.97 -41.28
N THR A 87 43.49 -39.88 -41.61
CA THR A 87 43.37 -41.15 -40.89
C THR A 87 44.25 -42.21 -41.55
N GLU A 88 45.51 -42.36 -41.08
CA GLU A 88 46.41 -43.43 -41.52
C GLU A 88 46.24 -44.69 -40.64
N ASN A 89 45.15 -45.41 -40.90
CA ASN A 89 44.86 -46.84 -40.69
C ASN A 89 45.80 -47.74 -39.84
N LYS A 90 46.18 -47.37 -38.60
CA LYS A 90 47.11 -48.21 -37.80
C LYS A 90 46.67 -48.69 -36.41
N ASP A 91 45.74 -48.06 -35.71
CA ASP A 91 45.19 -48.57 -34.43
C ASP A 91 43.84 -47.89 -34.12
N GLU A 92 42.75 -48.32 -34.78
CA GLU A 92 41.42 -47.70 -34.64
C GLU A 92 40.62 -48.35 -33.49
N THR A 93 40.29 -47.56 -32.47
CA THR A 93 39.22 -47.90 -31.51
C THR A 93 37.96 -47.10 -31.85
N PHE A 94 36.81 -47.51 -31.33
CA PHE A 94 35.55 -46.78 -31.55
C PHE A 94 35.04 -46.20 -30.25
N MET A 95 34.47 -45.01 -30.32
CA MET A 95 33.87 -44.33 -29.17
C MET A 95 32.51 -43.76 -29.55
N THR A 96 31.56 -43.83 -28.61
CA THR A 96 30.23 -43.29 -28.83
C THR A 96 30.25 -41.77 -28.73
N VAL A 97 29.69 -41.11 -29.75
CA VAL A 97 29.49 -39.66 -29.82
C VAL A 97 27.98 -39.40 -29.92
N PRO A 98 27.39 -38.51 -29.12
CA PRO A 98 28.02 -37.75 -28.05
C PRO A 98 28.39 -38.65 -26.86
N GLY A 99 29.54 -38.39 -26.24
CA GLY A 99 30.07 -39.20 -25.16
C GLY A 99 31.23 -38.52 -24.43
N ASN A 100 31.49 -39.00 -23.22
CA ASN A 100 32.62 -38.57 -22.40
C ASN A 100 33.64 -39.70 -22.28
N TRP A 101 34.80 -39.54 -22.93
CA TRP A 101 35.84 -40.58 -22.95
C TRP A 101 36.33 -41.00 -21.56
N ALA A 102 36.15 -40.14 -20.55
CA ALA A 102 36.52 -40.47 -19.17
C ALA A 102 35.42 -41.17 -18.37
N ALA A 103 34.16 -41.06 -18.80
CA ALA A 103 33.05 -41.73 -18.15
C ALA A 103 32.97 -43.23 -18.50
N GLU A 104 33.47 -43.61 -19.68
CA GLU A 104 33.58 -45.01 -20.12
C GLU A 104 34.69 -45.79 -19.37
N GLY A 105 35.48 -45.12 -18.52
CA GLY A 105 36.43 -45.74 -17.59
C GLY A 105 37.79 -46.12 -18.21
N GLU A 106 37.95 -46.00 -19.52
CA GLU A 106 39.17 -46.40 -20.24
C GLU A 106 40.24 -45.29 -20.34
N TYR A 107 39.85 -44.00 -20.25
CA TYR A 107 40.75 -42.87 -20.48
C TYR A 107 40.64 -41.78 -19.40
N PRO A 108 41.71 -41.02 -19.10
CA PRO A 108 41.63 -39.90 -18.17
C PRO A 108 40.88 -38.70 -18.76
N ALA A 109 40.14 -37.95 -17.92
CA ALA A 109 39.43 -36.74 -18.33
C ALA A 109 40.34 -35.64 -18.90
N SER A 110 41.59 -35.61 -18.45
CA SER A 110 42.62 -34.70 -18.95
C SER A 110 43.50 -35.41 -19.97
N GLY A 111 43.58 -34.87 -21.19
CA GLY A 111 44.40 -35.41 -22.26
C GLY A 111 44.01 -34.85 -23.62
N PHE A 112 44.43 -35.52 -24.69
CA PHE A 112 44.11 -35.16 -26.06
C PHE A 112 43.85 -36.42 -26.90
N ALA A 113 42.99 -36.29 -27.89
CA ALA A 113 42.61 -37.38 -28.78
C ALA A 113 42.15 -36.84 -30.14
N SER A 114 42.06 -37.71 -31.13
CA SER A 114 41.40 -37.43 -32.41
C SER A 114 40.19 -38.33 -32.59
N TYR A 115 39.11 -37.77 -33.14
CA TYR A 115 37.94 -38.50 -33.59
C TYR A 115 37.89 -38.48 -35.13
N SER A 116 37.50 -39.59 -35.75
CA SER A 116 37.36 -39.75 -37.21
C SER A 116 35.97 -40.25 -37.57
N LEU A 117 35.37 -39.67 -38.61
CA LEU A 117 34.09 -40.11 -39.16
C LEU A 117 34.08 -39.97 -40.69
N GLU A 118 33.70 -41.02 -41.39
CA GLU A 118 33.42 -41.01 -42.82
C GLU A 118 31.97 -40.60 -43.09
N LEU A 119 31.78 -39.47 -43.76
CA LEU A 119 30.49 -39.00 -44.24
C LEU A 119 30.28 -39.54 -45.66
N ARG A 120 29.26 -40.38 -45.86
CA ARG A 120 28.93 -41.01 -47.14
C ARG A 120 27.67 -40.43 -47.75
N GLY A 121 27.57 -40.40 -49.08
CA GLY A 121 26.35 -40.00 -49.78
C GLY A 121 26.13 -38.49 -49.84
N LEU A 122 27.17 -37.69 -49.64
CA LEU A 122 27.16 -36.25 -49.92
C LEU A 122 27.35 -36.02 -51.43
N SER A 123 26.50 -35.21 -52.05
CA SER A 123 26.61 -34.90 -53.48
C SER A 123 27.81 -34.00 -53.74
N ARG A 124 28.74 -34.48 -54.58
CA ARG A 124 29.92 -33.72 -55.01
C ARG A 124 29.53 -32.34 -55.57
N GLY A 125 30.20 -31.31 -55.08
CA GLY A 125 29.99 -29.92 -55.50
C GLY A 125 28.87 -29.19 -54.74
N ASN A 126 28.07 -29.88 -53.93
CA ASN A 126 27.10 -29.21 -53.05
C ASN A 126 27.80 -28.64 -51.81
N ASP A 127 27.28 -27.53 -51.31
CA ASP A 127 27.69 -26.95 -50.04
C ASP A 127 26.86 -27.54 -48.91
N TYR A 128 27.55 -27.93 -47.84
CA TYR A 128 26.97 -28.39 -46.59
C TYR A 128 27.48 -27.54 -45.44
N GLU A 129 26.71 -27.48 -44.37
CA GLU A 129 27.08 -26.78 -43.16
C GLU A 129 27.16 -27.76 -41.99
N LEU A 130 28.20 -27.60 -41.17
CA LEU A 130 28.40 -28.37 -39.95
C LEU A 130 28.30 -27.43 -38.74
N TYR A 131 27.47 -27.77 -37.78
CA TYR A 131 27.36 -27.09 -36.50
C TYR A 131 28.19 -27.83 -35.45
N VAL A 132 29.17 -27.12 -34.87
CA VAL A 132 30.00 -27.60 -33.77
C VAL A 132 29.54 -26.93 -32.48
N PRO A 133 28.97 -27.67 -31.52
CA PRO A 133 28.44 -27.11 -30.28
C PRO A 133 29.54 -26.66 -29.29
N GLU A 134 29.11 -25.99 -28.21
CA GLU A 134 29.97 -25.56 -27.09
C GLU A 134 30.61 -26.73 -26.30
N SER A 135 30.42 -27.98 -26.69
CA SER A 135 30.83 -29.16 -25.93
C SER A 135 32.28 -29.56 -26.15
N VAL A 136 33.07 -28.76 -26.87
CA VAL A 136 34.44 -29.13 -27.24
C VAL A 136 35.43 -28.08 -26.71
N SER A 137 36.35 -28.53 -25.85
CA SER A 137 37.25 -27.68 -25.04
C SER A 137 38.24 -26.87 -25.88
N ALA A 138 39.11 -27.53 -26.62
CA ALA A 138 39.90 -26.90 -27.68
C ALA A 138 39.98 -27.90 -28.82
N TYR A 139 39.66 -27.47 -30.04
CA TYR A 139 39.64 -28.35 -31.19
C TYR A 139 40.20 -27.75 -32.46
N ASN A 140 40.66 -28.65 -33.32
CA ASN A 140 40.91 -28.41 -34.74
C ASN A 140 40.08 -29.41 -35.53
N LEU A 141 39.29 -28.91 -36.48
CA LEU A 141 38.42 -29.72 -37.31
C LEU A 141 38.93 -29.71 -38.74
N TYR A 142 39.19 -30.90 -39.25
CA TYR A 142 39.71 -31.15 -40.58
C TYR A 142 38.69 -31.88 -41.42
N LEU A 143 38.62 -31.52 -42.70
CA LEU A 143 37.91 -32.26 -43.74
C LEU A 143 38.90 -32.64 -44.82
N ASN A 144 39.03 -33.94 -45.10
CA ASN A 144 40.00 -34.47 -46.08
C ASN A 144 41.40 -33.85 -45.90
N GLY A 145 41.89 -33.82 -44.65
CA GLY A 145 43.19 -33.25 -44.28
C GLY A 145 43.27 -31.72 -44.21
N LYS A 146 42.25 -30.98 -44.68
CA LYS A 146 42.24 -29.50 -44.67
C LYS A 146 41.56 -28.97 -43.42
N LEU A 147 42.23 -28.07 -42.68
CA LEU A 147 41.65 -27.38 -41.53
C LEU A 147 40.51 -26.47 -41.98
N ILE A 148 39.30 -26.70 -41.47
CA ILE A 148 38.10 -25.90 -41.80
C ILE A 148 37.61 -25.04 -40.63
N SER A 149 37.84 -25.48 -39.39
CA SER A 149 37.41 -24.78 -38.19
C SER A 149 38.35 -25.10 -37.03
N SER A 150 38.48 -24.16 -36.10
CA SER A 150 39.23 -24.36 -34.86
C SER A 150 38.63 -23.52 -33.74
N ASN A 151 38.84 -23.97 -32.52
CA ASN A 151 38.41 -23.28 -31.32
C ASN A 151 39.45 -23.50 -30.22
N GLY A 152 39.97 -22.41 -29.65
CA GLY A 152 41.08 -22.47 -28.72
C GLY A 152 42.40 -22.85 -29.39
N GLU A 153 43.36 -23.30 -28.59
CA GLU A 153 44.66 -23.82 -29.06
C GLU A 153 44.77 -25.29 -28.68
N VAL A 154 44.85 -26.18 -29.68
CA VAL A 154 45.06 -27.61 -29.47
C VAL A 154 46.53 -27.88 -29.15
N GLY A 155 46.78 -28.60 -28.06
CA GLY A 155 48.14 -28.95 -27.65
C GLY A 155 48.23 -30.33 -27.01
N LYS A 156 49.43 -30.92 -27.06
CA LYS A 156 49.75 -32.22 -26.43
C LYS A 156 50.05 -32.11 -24.94
N GLU A 157 50.18 -30.88 -24.44
CA GLU A 157 50.42 -30.57 -23.04
C GLU A 157 49.56 -29.38 -22.60
N ARG A 158 49.30 -29.29 -21.28
CA ARG A 158 48.53 -28.20 -20.68
C ARG A 158 49.06 -26.81 -21.02
N LYS A 159 50.38 -26.62 -21.07
CA LYS A 159 51.00 -25.31 -21.37
C LYS A 159 50.77 -24.88 -22.82
N SER A 160 50.65 -25.84 -23.73
CA SER A 160 50.41 -25.64 -25.16
C SER A 160 48.92 -25.68 -25.54
N SER A 161 48.02 -25.95 -24.59
CA SER A 161 46.58 -26.07 -24.84
C SER A 161 45.82 -24.94 -24.15
N ARG A 162 45.01 -24.20 -24.92
CA ARG A 162 44.12 -23.15 -24.41
C ARG A 162 42.67 -23.48 -24.73
N PRO A 163 41.80 -23.61 -23.72
CA PRO A 163 40.40 -23.90 -23.94
C PRO A 163 39.67 -22.66 -24.43
N ALA A 164 38.67 -22.85 -25.28
CA ALA A 164 37.67 -21.87 -25.62
C ALA A 164 36.37 -22.61 -25.90
N PHE A 165 35.22 -21.99 -25.66
CA PHE A 165 33.95 -22.58 -26.04
C PHE A 165 33.27 -21.58 -26.96
N ARG A 166 33.33 -21.86 -28.26
CA ARG A 166 32.73 -21.03 -29.29
C ARG A 166 31.90 -21.96 -30.17
N PRO A 167 30.62 -22.17 -29.83
CA PRO A 167 29.72 -22.86 -30.74
C PRO A 167 29.61 -22.04 -32.03
N GLY A 168 29.51 -22.74 -33.15
CA GLY A 168 29.44 -22.09 -34.44
C GLY A 168 29.21 -23.07 -35.56
N THR A 169 29.02 -22.52 -36.75
CA THR A 169 28.82 -23.29 -37.96
C THR A 169 29.97 -23.07 -38.93
N VAL A 170 30.25 -24.08 -39.75
CA VAL A 170 31.25 -24.01 -40.82
C VAL A 170 30.66 -24.59 -42.09
N ILE A 171 30.71 -23.82 -43.17
CA ILE A 171 30.28 -24.24 -44.49
C ILE A 171 31.46 -24.89 -45.20
N PHE A 172 31.23 -26.02 -45.86
CA PHE A 172 32.21 -26.71 -46.68
C PHE A 172 31.57 -27.26 -47.96
N ASN A 173 32.39 -27.38 -49.00
CA ASN A 173 31.97 -27.99 -50.26
C ASN A 173 32.31 -29.49 -50.23
N ALA A 174 31.35 -30.34 -50.59
CA ALA A 174 31.60 -31.78 -50.69
C ALA A 174 32.49 -32.10 -51.91
N GLY A 175 33.66 -32.67 -51.63
CA GLY A 175 34.63 -33.13 -52.62
C GLY A 175 34.30 -34.52 -53.14
N ASP A 176 35.31 -35.40 -53.16
CA ASP A 176 35.11 -36.82 -53.45
C ASP A 176 34.50 -37.55 -52.22
N ASP A 177 33.57 -38.49 -52.48
CA ASP A 177 32.90 -39.31 -51.47
C ASP A 177 33.71 -40.61 -51.23
N PRO A 178 33.97 -41.05 -49.99
CA PRO A 178 33.55 -40.47 -48.72
C PRO A 178 34.32 -39.20 -48.33
N VAL A 179 33.63 -38.28 -47.66
CA VAL A 179 34.26 -37.12 -47.01
C VAL A 179 34.74 -37.52 -45.60
N GLN A 180 36.03 -37.40 -45.34
CA GLN A 180 36.64 -37.75 -44.06
C GLN A 180 36.67 -36.55 -43.10
N LEU A 181 35.98 -36.67 -41.98
CA LEU A 181 35.90 -35.68 -40.90
C LEU A 181 36.82 -36.09 -39.75
N ASN A 182 37.85 -35.28 -39.46
CA ASN A 182 38.79 -35.51 -38.37
C ASN A 182 38.73 -34.36 -37.36
N LEU A 183 38.41 -34.67 -36.10
CA LEU A 183 38.32 -33.70 -35.01
C LEU A 183 39.38 -33.98 -33.96
N GLN A 184 40.39 -33.11 -33.89
CA GLN A 184 41.38 -33.11 -32.83
C GLN A 184 40.83 -32.39 -31.61
N ILE A 185 40.95 -32.97 -30.42
CA ILE A 185 40.50 -32.37 -29.16
C ILE A 185 41.64 -32.39 -28.15
N SER A 186 41.88 -31.26 -27.48
CA SER A 186 42.71 -31.21 -26.27
C SER A 186 41.90 -30.68 -25.09
N ASN A 187 41.93 -31.39 -23.96
CA ASN A 187 41.22 -31.02 -22.76
C ASN A 187 42.12 -31.19 -21.53
N TYR A 188 42.56 -30.07 -20.95
CA TYR A 188 43.35 -30.06 -19.69
C TYR A 188 42.72 -29.21 -18.59
N HIS A 189 41.65 -28.50 -18.92
CA HIS A 189 41.11 -27.42 -18.07
C HIS A 189 39.64 -27.65 -17.69
N TYR A 190 38.95 -28.59 -18.35
CA TYR A 190 37.52 -28.86 -18.13
C TYR A 190 37.25 -30.30 -17.71
N ARG A 191 36.17 -30.52 -16.93
CA ARG A 191 35.85 -31.83 -16.32
C ARG A 191 35.26 -32.84 -17.30
N LYS A 192 34.45 -32.35 -18.26
CA LYS A 192 33.91 -33.17 -19.33
C LYS A 192 34.94 -33.21 -20.44
N SER A 193 35.13 -34.38 -21.00
CA SER A 193 36.08 -34.64 -22.07
C SER A 193 35.34 -35.32 -23.21
N GLY A 194 35.92 -35.35 -24.41
CA GLY A 194 35.20 -35.83 -25.60
C GLY A 194 34.23 -34.83 -26.19
N ILE A 195 33.25 -35.37 -26.91
CA ILE A 195 32.22 -34.63 -27.63
C ILE A 195 30.89 -34.93 -26.94
N TRP A 196 30.46 -34.12 -25.97
CA TRP A 196 29.28 -34.46 -25.15
C TRP A 196 27.96 -33.82 -25.60
N ARG A 197 27.93 -33.22 -26.80
CA ARG A 197 26.72 -32.74 -27.49
C ARG A 197 26.84 -33.07 -28.97
N ASP A 198 25.70 -33.26 -29.61
CA ASP A 198 25.60 -33.63 -31.02
C ASP A 198 26.23 -32.60 -31.95
N LEU A 199 27.07 -33.07 -32.88
CA LEU A 199 27.42 -32.30 -34.08
C LEU A 199 26.31 -32.50 -35.08
N LEU A 200 25.88 -31.41 -35.72
CA LEU A 200 24.77 -31.45 -36.67
C LEU A 200 25.29 -31.11 -38.06
N ILE A 201 24.78 -31.79 -39.08
CA ILE A 201 25.05 -31.51 -40.50
C ILE A 201 23.73 -31.24 -41.22
N GLY A 202 23.75 -30.31 -42.18
CA GLY A 202 22.59 -30.00 -43.00
C GLY A 202 22.96 -29.11 -44.18
N LYS A 203 21.96 -28.75 -44.98
CA LYS A 203 22.11 -27.69 -45.98
C LYS A 203 22.33 -26.34 -45.29
N PRO A 204 23.16 -25.44 -45.85
CA PRO A 204 23.43 -24.13 -45.26
C PRO A 204 22.16 -23.33 -44.93
N GLU A 205 21.16 -23.32 -45.81
CA GLU A 205 19.93 -22.55 -45.57
C GLU A 205 19.13 -23.06 -44.37
N VAL A 206 19.16 -24.37 -44.13
CA VAL A 206 18.42 -25.03 -43.05
C VAL A 206 19.17 -24.88 -41.73
N LEU A 207 20.46 -25.24 -41.71
CA LEU A 207 21.25 -25.27 -40.48
C LEU A 207 21.56 -23.86 -39.95
N SER A 208 21.89 -22.91 -40.84
CA SER A 208 22.01 -21.50 -40.46
C SER A 208 20.70 -20.95 -39.89
N SER A 209 19.54 -21.30 -40.47
CA SER A 209 18.23 -20.88 -39.96
C SER A 209 17.94 -21.47 -38.57
N TYR A 210 18.29 -22.73 -38.35
CA TYR A 210 18.20 -23.38 -37.03
C TYR A 210 19.09 -22.69 -35.99
N TYR A 211 20.36 -22.44 -36.32
CA TYR A 211 21.31 -21.76 -35.44
C TYR A 211 20.88 -20.33 -35.12
N GLN A 212 20.42 -19.57 -36.13
CA GLN A 212 19.90 -18.21 -35.94
C GLN A 212 18.66 -18.18 -35.04
N LYS A 213 17.70 -19.10 -35.22
CA LYS A 213 16.51 -19.19 -34.35
C LYS A 213 16.91 -19.43 -32.90
N LYS A 214 17.92 -20.27 -32.66
CA LYS A 214 18.45 -20.55 -31.31
C LYS A 214 19.10 -19.32 -30.68
N LEU A 215 19.94 -18.61 -31.43
CA LEU A 215 20.55 -17.35 -30.99
C LEU A 215 19.49 -16.27 -30.70
N ILE A 216 18.49 -16.12 -31.57
CA ILE A 216 17.39 -15.15 -31.37
C ILE A 216 16.61 -15.48 -30.09
N LEU A 217 16.28 -16.75 -29.88
CA LEU A 217 15.59 -17.19 -28.67
C LEU A 217 16.44 -16.90 -27.42
N GLU A 218 17.72 -17.27 -27.42
CA GLU A 218 18.61 -17.03 -26.28
C GLU A 218 18.80 -15.53 -25.99
N ALA A 219 18.99 -14.71 -27.03
CA ALA A 219 19.09 -13.25 -26.92
C ALA A 219 17.82 -12.62 -26.35
N PHE A 220 16.64 -13.08 -26.80
CA PHE A 220 15.35 -12.63 -26.27
C PHE A 220 15.23 -12.94 -24.76
N LEU A 221 15.61 -14.15 -24.35
CA LEU A 221 15.57 -14.58 -22.95
C LEU A 221 16.51 -13.77 -22.05
N ILE A 222 17.73 -13.51 -22.54
CA ILE A 222 18.72 -12.66 -21.87
C ILE A 222 18.19 -11.23 -21.72
N GLY A 223 17.61 -10.66 -22.78
CA GLY A 223 17.00 -9.33 -22.74
C GLY A 223 15.86 -9.22 -21.72
N LEU A 224 14.96 -10.22 -21.69
CA LEU A 224 13.88 -10.29 -20.71
C LEU A 224 14.41 -10.35 -19.27
N LEU A 225 15.38 -11.22 -19.01
CA LEU A 225 16.01 -11.36 -17.69
C LEU A 225 16.74 -10.09 -17.24
N ALA A 226 17.45 -9.43 -18.15
CA ALA A 226 18.13 -8.17 -17.88
C ALA A 226 17.12 -7.08 -17.48
N PHE A 227 16.03 -6.93 -18.23
CA PHE A 227 14.97 -5.99 -17.92
C PHE A 227 14.35 -6.26 -16.53
N VAL A 228 13.95 -7.50 -16.26
CA VAL A 228 13.37 -7.91 -14.97
C VAL A 228 14.35 -7.65 -13.82
N THR A 229 15.63 -7.98 -14.01
CA THR A 229 16.67 -7.75 -13.00
C THR A 229 16.78 -6.27 -12.63
N VAL A 230 16.89 -5.39 -13.64
CA VAL A 230 16.97 -3.94 -13.41
C VAL A 230 15.70 -3.42 -12.76
N TYR A 231 14.52 -3.87 -13.22
CA TYR A 231 13.23 -3.46 -12.68
C TYR A 231 13.10 -3.76 -11.18
N HIS A 232 13.34 -5.01 -10.76
CA HIS A 232 13.19 -5.40 -9.36
C HIS A 232 14.25 -4.79 -8.44
N LEU A 233 15.50 -4.66 -8.90
CA LEU A 233 16.53 -3.96 -8.13
C LEU A 233 16.20 -2.46 -7.99
N SER A 234 15.64 -1.83 -9.03
CA SER A 234 15.20 -0.42 -8.99
C SER A 234 14.05 -0.23 -8.00
N LEU A 235 13.05 -1.12 -7.99
CA LEU A 235 11.96 -1.09 -7.02
C LEU A 235 12.47 -1.17 -5.58
N TYR A 236 13.47 -2.01 -5.31
CA TYR A 236 14.11 -2.08 -4.01
C TYR A 236 14.80 -0.75 -3.63
N PHE A 237 15.48 -0.09 -4.57
CA PHE A 237 16.11 1.21 -4.29
C PHE A 237 15.09 2.31 -3.98
N PHE A 238 13.92 2.28 -4.62
CA PHE A 238 12.82 3.19 -4.29
C PHE A 238 12.13 2.84 -2.96
N ARG A 239 12.15 1.57 -2.55
CA ARG A 239 11.49 1.10 -1.32
C ARG A 239 12.29 0.02 -0.60
N LYS A 240 13.25 0.46 0.22
CA LYS A 240 14.24 -0.40 0.89
C LYS A 240 13.64 -1.37 1.91
N GLU A 241 12.41 -1.15 2.35
CA GLU A 241 11.68 -2.05 3.24
C GLU A 241 11.30 -3.37 2.54
N GLU A 242 11.15 -3.36 1.21
CA GLU A 242 10.68 -4.50 0.41
C GLU A 242 11.85 -5.42 0.02
N ARG A 243 12.44 -6.10 1.01
CA ARG A 243 13.59 -7.00 0.83
C ARG A 243 13.36 -8.13 -0.19
N ALA A 244 12.10 -8.49 -0.44
CA ALA A 244 11.74 -9.50 -1.44
C ALA A 244 12.18 -9.10 -2.84
N GLU A 245 12.07 -7.82 -3.21
CA GLU A 245 12.49 -7.30 -4.51
C GLU A 245 13.99 -7.43 -4.72
N PHE A 246 14.76 -7.15 -3.67
CA PHE A 246 16.21 -7.26 -3.71
C PHE A 246 16.65 -8.69 -3.99
N TYR A 247 16.19 -9.65 -3.19
CA TYR A 247 16.59 -11.05 -3.37
C TYR A 247 16.05 -11.64 -4.67
N PHE A 248 14.85 -11.26 -5.10
CA PHE A 248 14.32 -11.69 -6.39
C PHE A 248 15.12 -11.13 -7.57
N GLY A 249 15.48 -9.84 -7.52
CA GLY A 249 16.38 -9.23 -8.49
C GLY A 249 17.75 -9.92 -8.54
N LEU A 250 18.31 -10.31 -7.40
CA LEU A 250 19.56 -11.09 -7.35
C LEU A 250 19.44 -12.51 -7.92
N ILE A 251 18.30 -13.19 -7.73
CA ILE A 251 18.03 -14.47 -8.41
C ILE A 251 18.03 -14.25 -9.92
N CYS A 252 17.30 -13.23 -10.41
CA CYS A 252 17.25 -12.91 -11.84
C CYS A 252 18.63 -12.57 -12.40
N LEU A 253 19.46 -11.82 -11.66
CA LEU A 253 20.83 -11.51 -12.03
C LEU A 253 21.69 -12.78 -12.17
N VAL A 254 21.62 -13.71 -11.21
CA VAL A 254 22.38 -14.96 -11.28
C VAL A 254 21.92 -15.82 -12.46
N LEU A 255 20.62 -15.88 -12.74
CA LEU A 255 20.09 -16.59 -13.90
C LEU A 255 20.49 -15.93 -15.22
N LEU A 256 20.53 -14.59 -15.28
CA LEU A 256 21.04 -13.84 -16.43
C LEU A 256 22.51 -14.17 -16.72
N LEU A 257 23.36 -14.14 -15.68
CA LEU A 257 24.78 -14.48 -15.82
C LEU A 257 24.99 -15.92 -16.31
N ARG A 258 24.14 -16.84 -15.86
CA ARG A 258 24.12 -18.22 -16.35
C ARG A 258 23.77 -18.28 -17.83
N LEU A 259 22.63 -17.70 -18.24
CA LEU A 259 22.19 -17.74 -19.64
C LEU A 259 23.22 -17.11 -20.59
N LEU A 260 23.92 -16.06 -20.18
CA LEU A 260 24.99 -15.46 -20.97
C LEU A 260 26.17 -16.41 -21.24
N THR A 261 26.37 -17.43 -20.40
CA THR A 261 27.59 -18.28 -20.40
C THR A 261 27.32 -19.75 -20.70
N THR A 262 26.07 -20.14 -20.92
CA THR A 262 25.63 -21.52 -21.23
C THR A 262 24.77 -21.53 -22.49
N GLY A 263 24.73 -22.65 -23.24
CA GLY A 263 23.89 -22.74 -24.44
C GLY A 263 24.71 -22.40 -25.69
N GLU A 264 24.38 -21.31 -26.37
CA GLU A 264 25.14 -20.80 -27.51
C GLU A 264 26.23 -19.78 -27.11
N GLN A 265 26.38 -19.55 -25.80
CA GLN A 265 27.38 -18.66 -25.23
C GLN A 265 27.38 -17.27 -25.85
N LEU A 266 26.21 -16.62 -25.88
CA LEU A 266 26.04 -15.30 -26.48
C LEU A 266 27.08 -14.27 -26.00
N LEU A 267 27.57 -14.39 -24.75
CA LEU A 267 28.63 -13.52 -24.23
C LEU A 267 29.95 -13.64 -25.00
N THR A 268 30.41 -14.86 -25.32
CA THR A 268 31.65 -15.05 -26.08
C THR A 268 31.46 -14.76 -27.57
N TYR A 269 30.22 -14.87 -28.07
CA TYR A 269 29.86 -14.38 -29.40
C TYR A 269 29.97 -12.85 -29.50
N LEU A 270 29.45 -12.11 -28.50
CA LEU A 270 29.50 -10.65 -28.46
C LEU A 270 30.89 -10.09 -28.11
N ILE A 271 31.62 -10.78 -27.23
CA ILE A 271 32.95 -10.39 -26.76
C ILE A 271 33.90 -11.60 -26.94
N PRO A 272 34.47 -11.80 -28.14
CA PRO A 272 35.32 -12.96 -28.43
C PRO A 272 36.54 -13.09 -27.52
N THR A 273 37.05 -11.97 -27.00
CA THR A 273 38.21 -11.92 -26.09
C THR A 273 37.83 -12.12 -24.62
N PHE A 274 36.57 -12.42 -24.30
CA PHE A 274 36.13 -12.58 -22.93
C PHE A 274 36.89 -13.71 -22.23
N PRO A 275 37.47 -13.50 -21.03
CA PRO A 275 38.28 -14.51 -20.38
C PRO A 275 37.49 -15.78 -20.06
N TRP A 276 37.95 -16.92 -20.59
CA TRP A 276 37.32 -18.23 -20.39
C TRP A 276 37.12 -18.58 -18.91
N GLU A 277 38.12 -18.29 -18.05
CA GLU A 277 38.01 -18.56 -16.62
C GLU A 277 36.86 -17.80 -15.96
N ILE A 278 36.64 -16.54 -16.35
CA ILE A 278 35.57 -15.71 -15.77
C ILE A 278 34.21 -16.25 -16.24
N ALA A 279 34.08 -16.63 -17.51
CA ALA A 279 32.87 -17.24 -18.05
C ALA A 279 32.49 -18.54 -17.30
N ARG A 280 33.48 -19.40 -17.01
CA ARG A 280 33.23 -20.63 -16.23
C ARG A 280 32.87 -20.35 -14.76
N ARG A 281 33.47 -19.33 -14.13
CA ARG A 281 33.06 -18.92 -12.77
C ARG A 281 31.62 -18.41 -12.74
N MET A 282 31.21 -17.64 -13.75
CA MET A 282 29.82 -17.19 -13.92
C MET A 282 28.86 -18.36 -14.12
N GLU A 283 29.26 -19.40 -14.87
CA GLU A 283 28.46 -20.61 -15.07
C GLU A 283 28.25 -21.39 -13.75
N PHE A 284 29.27 -21.46 -12.89
CA PHE A 284 29.22 -22.26 -11.65
C PHE A 284 28.59 -21.52 -10.46
N LEU A 285 28.70 -20.19 -10.42
CA LEU A 285 28.15 -19.36 -9.36
C LEU A 285 26.65 -19.65 -9.05
N PRO A 286 25.76 -19.88 -10.03
CA PRO A 286 24.37 -20.26 -9.81
C PRO A 286 24.15 -21.46 -8.89
N PHE A 287 25.05 -22.45 -8.86
CA PHE A 287 24.91 -23.63 -7.99
C PHE A 287 24.98 -23.27 -6.50
N SER A 288 25.46 -22.07 -6.15
CA SER A 288 25.46 -21.54 -4.79
C SER A 288 24.58 -20.29 -4.68
N ALA A 289 24.87 -19.23 -5.43
CA ALA A 289 24.24 -17.93 -5.25
C ALA A 289 22.71 -17.98 -5.45
N ALA A 290 22.21 -18.76 -6.42
CA ALA A 290 20.77 -18.86 -6.67
C ALA A 290 20.02 -19.47 -5.48
N SER A 291 20.58 -20.49 -4.83
CA SER A 291 19.95 -21.15 -3.67
C SER A 291 19.95 -20.24 -2.43
N ALA A 292 21.05 -19.49 -2.21
CA ALA A 292 21.12 -18.48 -1.15
C ALA A 292 20.05 -17.40 -1.33
N PHE A 293 19.99 -16.78 -2.51
CA PHE A 293 19.04 -15.71 -2.78
C PHE A 293 17.59 -16.21 -2.77
N ALA A 294 17.33 -17.42 -3.28
CA ALA A 294 16.00 -18.04 -3.20
C ALA A 294 15.51 -18.22 -1.76
N ILE A 295 16.36 -18.73 -0.87
CA ILE A 295 15.97 -18.90 0.54
C ILE A 295 15.68 -17.57 1.23
N TRP A 296 16.52 -16.56 0.99
CA TRP A 296 16.29 -15.23 1.56
C TRP A 296 15.07 -14.53 0.96
N TYR A 297 14.80 -14.74 -0.33
CA TYR A 297 13.57 -14.34 -0.98
C TYR A 297 12.35 -14.96 -0.29
N PHE A 298 12.30 -16.28 -0.12
CA PHE A 298 11.17 -16.93 0.55
C PHE A 298 11.06 -16.56 2.03
N TYR A 299 12.18 -16.33 2.72
CA TYR A 299 12.17 -15.80 4.09
C TYR A 299 11.52 -14.42 4.17
N SER A 300 11.79 -13.54 3.18
CA SER A 300 11.18 -12.22 3.11
C SER A 300 9.67 -12.27 2.78
N LEU A 301 9.19 -13.35 2.16
CA LEU A 301 7.77 -13.58 1.91
C LEU A 301 7.05 -14.18 3.13
N TYR A 302 7.66 -15.17 3.77
CA TYR A 302 7.04 -15.99 4.82
C TYR A 302 7.94 -16.15 6.05
N PRO A 303 8.32 -15.06 6.75
CA PRO A 303 9.35 -15.10 7.80
C PRO A 303 8.99 -16.01 8.99
N PHE A 304 7.71 -16.22 9.25
CA PHE A 304 7.21 -17.06 10.35
C PHE A 304 7.29 -18.56 10.07
N GLU A 305 7.44 -18.97 8.82
CA GLU A 305 7.50 -20.40 8.43
C GLU A 305 8.92 -20.97 8.48
N PHE A 306 9.92 -20.10 8.62
CA PHE A 306 11.34 -20.45 8.60
C PHE A 306 11.89 -20.75 9.98
N ASN A 307 12.80 -21.72 10.03
CA ASN A 307 13.65 -21.93 11.20
C ASN A 307 14.91 -21.03 11.09
N LYS A 308 15.05 -20.07 12.01
CA LYS A 308 16.17 -19.11 12.02
C LYS A 308 17.55 -19.77 12.15
N LYS A 309 17.67 -20.92 12.84
CA LYS A 309 18.94 -21.65 12.96
C LYS A 309 19.33 -22.29 11.64
N PHE A 310 18.38 -22.98 10.99
CA PHE A 310 18.59 -23.56 9.67
C PHE A 310 19.01 -22.50 8.65
N LEU A 311 18.29 -21.37 8.61
CA LEU A 311 18.60 -20.26 7.69
C LEU A 311 20.05 -19.78 7.82
N LYS A 312 20.54 -19.59 9.06
CA LYS A 312 21.92 -19.17 9.32
C LYS A 312 22.94 -20.23 8.86
N VAL A 313 22.75 -21.48 9.26
CA VAL A 313 23.66 -22.58 8.91
C VAL A 313 23.71 -22.78 7.40
N PHE A 314 22.54 -22.82 6.74
CA PHE A 314 22.46 -22.96 5.30
C PHE A 314 23.15 -21.80 4.59
N THR A 315 22.91 -20.55 5.02
CA THR A 315 23.56 -19.37 4.43
C THR A 315 25.08 -19.45 4.53
N ILE A 316 25.63 -19.93 5.66
CA ILE A 316 27.08 -20.12 5.83
C ILE A 316 27.59 -21.17 4.82
N ILE A 317 26.93 -22.34 4.73
CA ILE A 317 27.32 -23.40 3.79
C ILE A 317 27.33 -22.88 2.35
N VAL A 318 26.27 -22.20 1.92
CA VAL A 318 26.19 -21.68 0.55
C VAL A 318 27.21 -20.58 0.28
N SER A 319 27.50 -19.74 1.27
CA SER A 319 28.53 -18.70 1.16
C SER A 319 29.92 -19.31 0.98
N VAL A 320 30.21 -20.43 1.67
CA VAL A 320 31.46 -21.19 1.48
C VAL A 320 31.55 -21.74 0.06
N PHE A 321 30.49 -22.35 -0.47
CA PHE A 321 30.48 -22.81 -1.86
C PHE A 321 30.62 -21.66 -2.86
N GLY A 322 29.94 -20.53 -2.63
CA GLY A 322 30.08 -19.34 -3.46
C GLY A 322 31.51 -18.81 -3.48
N PHE A 323 32.17 -18.78 -2.32
CA PHE A 323 33.58 -18.43 -2.22
C PHE A 323 34.47 -19.44 -2.98
N ILE A 324 34.20 -20.74 -2.86
CA ILE A 324 34.94 -21.77 -3.61
C ILE A 324 34.85 -21.51 -5.12
N PHE A 325 33.64 -21.29 -5.66
CA PHE A 325 33.46 -21.08 -7.09
C PHE A 325 34.08 -19.78 -7.61
N ILE A 326 34.14 -18.72 -6.79
CA ILE A 326 34.73 -17.44 -7.17
C ILE A 326 36.26 -17.43 -7.01
N ALA A 327 36.78 -17.98 -5.91
CA ALA A 327 38.18 -17.82 -5.51
C ALA A 327 39.11 -18.91 -6.06
N LEU A 328 38.66 -20.17 -6.14
CA LEU A 328 39.51 -21.26 -6.59
C LEU A 328 39.60 -21.29 -8.13
N PRO A 329 40.77 -21.69 -8.69
CA PRO A 329 40.89 -21.96 -10.12
C PRO A 329 39.85 -22.98 -10.59
N VAL A 330 39.31 -22.79 -11.81
CA VAL A 330 38.20 -23.57 -12.40
C VAL A 330 38.41 -25.09 -12.28
N ARG A 331 39.65 -25.57 -12.46
CA ARG A 331 40.00 -27.00 -12.31
C ARG A 331 39.69 -27.60 -10.93
N PHE A 332 39.86 -26.82 -9.86
CA PHE A 332 39.59 -27.27 -8.50
C PHE A 332 38.12 -27.11 -8.19
N SER A 333 37.53 -25.97 -8.57
CA SER A 333 36.10 -25.68 -8.43
C SER A 333 35.22 -26.75 -9.10
N ASN A 334 35.70 -27.36 -10.19
CA ASN A 334 35.04 -28.48 -10.87
C ASN A 334 34.73 -29.68 -9.96
N HIS A 335 35.58 -29.98 -8.97
CA HIS A 335 35.36 -31.12 -8.06
C HIS A 335 34.19 -30.88 -7.10
N PHE A 336 33.81 -29.61 -6.90
CA PHE A 336 32.76 -29.20 -5.98
C PHE A 336 31.40 -29.00 -6.66
N ILE A 337 31.29 -29.13 -7.99
CA ILE A 337 30.04 -28.90 -8.73
C ILE A 337 28.93 -29.83 -8.23
N LEU A 338 29.19 -31.13 -8.07
CA LEU A 338 28.18 -32.08 -7.58
C LEU A 338 27.68 -31.69 -6.17
N ALA A 339 28.59 -31.30 -5.29
CA ALA A 339 28.23 -30.83 -3.95
C ALA A 339 27.42 -29.52 -4.00
N GLY A 340 27.73 -28.62 -4.94
CA GLY A 340 26.95 -27.41 -5.22
C GLY A 340 25.55 -27.72 -5.75
N GLU A 341 25.41 -28.67 -6.69
CA GLU A 341 24.12 -29.13 -7.21
C GLU A 341 23.25 -29.73 -6.08
N LEU A 342 23.83 -30.58 -5.23
CA LEU A 342 23.15 -31.12 -4.05
C LEU A 342 22.72 -30.02 -3.08
N ASN A 343 23.55 -28.99 -2.88
CA ASN A 343 23.20 -27.84 -2.06
C ASN A 343 22.02 -27.05 -2.64
N LEU A 344 22.03 -26.81 -3.96
CA LEU A 344 20.93 -26.17 -4.68
C LEU A 344 19.62 -26.95 -4.47
N PHE A 345 19.64 -28.29 -4.63
CA PHE A 345 18.48 -29.14 -4.39
C PHE A 345 18.00 -29.08 -2.93
N LEU A 346 18.92 -29.14 -1.97
CA LEU A 346 18.56 -29.02 -0.56
C LEU A 346 17.85 -27.70 -0.27
N GLY A 347 18.32 -26.59 -0.86
CA GLY A 347 17.69 -25.28 -0.75
C GLY A 347 16.30 -25.21 -1.41
N MET A 348 16.15 -25.81 -2.59
CA MET A 348 14.84 -25.89 -3.28
C MET A 348 13.84 -26.75 -2.50
N ILE A 349 14.24 -27.93 -2.03
CA ILE A 349 13.40 -28.83 -1.22
C ILE A 349 12.94 -28.10 0.05
N TYR A 350 13.87 -27.44 0.76
CA TYR A 350 13.50 -26.68 1.95
C TYR A 350 12.52 -25.54 1.64
N SER A 351 12.75 -24.82 0.54
CA SER A 351 11.84 -23.78 0.07
C SER A 351 10.44 -24.32 -0.22
N ILE A 352 10.33 -25.49 -0.85
CA ILE A 352 9.05 -26.20 -1.07
C ILE A 352 8.38 -26.53 0.27
N VAL A 353 9.11 -27.08 1.25
CA VAL A 353 8.58 -27.38 2.58
C VAL A 353 8.00 -26.13 3.26
N VAL A 354 8.72 -25.01 3.20
CA VAL A 354 8.23 -23.72 3.72
C VAL A 354 6.97 -23.27 2.99
N VAL A 355 6.95 -23.32 1.65
CA VAL A 355 5.79 -22.92 0.86
C VAL A 355 4.58 -23.83 1.14
N ILE A 356 4.78 -25.13 1.36
CA ILE A 356 3.72 -26.05 1.79
C ILE A 356 3.17 -25.67 3.17
N ARG A 357 4.03 -25.29 4.13
CA ARG A 357 3.59 -24.77 5.43
C ARG A 357 2.80 -23.48 5.27
N ALA A 358 3.27 -22.55 4.45
CA ALA A 358 2.58 -21.31 4.12
C ALA A 358 1.19 -21.58 3.48
N LEU A 359 1.10 -22.58 2.59
CA LEU A 359 -0.16 -22.99 1.98
C LEU A 359 -1.14 -23.57 3.01
N ARG A 360 -0.66 -24.41 3.93
CA ARG A 360 -1.47 -24.94 5.05
C ARG A 360 -1.98 -23.83 5.97
N GLN A 361 -1.19 -22.79 6.18
CA GLN A 361 -1.59 -21.58 6.91
C GLN A 361 -2.42 -20.59 6.08
N LYS A 362 -2.82 -20.96 4.85
CA LYS A 362 -3.61 -20.12 3.93
C LYS A 362 -2.96 -18.75 3.66
N ARG A 363 -1.63 -18.69 3.63
CA ARG A 363 -0.90 -17.45 3.30
C ARG A 363 -1.13 -17.09 1.82
N ASN A 364 -1.29 -15.80 1.56
CA ASN A 364 -1.50 -15.29 0.21
C ASN A 364 -0.34 -15.64 -0.72
N GLY A 365 -0.65 -16.05 -1.95
CA GLY A 365 0.32 -16.36 -3.01
C GLY A 365 0.96 -17.76 -2.94
N ALA A 366 0.84 -18.48 -1.82
CA ALA A 366 1.60 -19.71 -1.58
C ALA A 366 1.38 -20.81 -2.64
N LEU A 367 0.14 -21.00 -3.12
CA LEU A 367 -0.17 -22.00 -4.15
C LEU A 367 0.56 -21.69 -5.47
N MET A 368 0.55 -20.43 -5.89
CA MET A 368 1.15 -20.01 -7.15
C MET A 368 2.68 -20.09 -7.09
N ILE A 369 3.27 -19.76 -5.94
CA ILE A 369 4.69 -20.01 -5.67
C ILE A 369 5.00 -21.50 -5.81
N LEU A 370 4.23 -22.37 -5.15
CA LEU A 370 4.45 -23.81 -5.17
C LEU A 370 4.45 -24.37 -6.60
N ILE A 371 3.46 -23.99 -7.41
CA ILE A 371 3.36 -24.41 -8.81
C ILE A 371 4.59 -23.95 -9.60
N SER A 372 4.96 -22.68 -9.48
CA SER A 372 6.09 -22.13 -10.25
C SER A 372 7.46 -22.68 -9.83
N VAL A 373 7.67 -22.92 -8.53
CA VAL A 373 8.87 -23.58 -8.03
C VAL A 373 8.90 -25.05 -8.46
N GLY A 374 7.75 -25.73 -8.49
CA GLY A 374 7.64 -27.11 -8.97
C GLY A 374 8.00 -27.25 -10.44
N ILE A 375 7.45 -26.38 -11.31
CA ILE A 375 7.80 -26.35 -12.74
C ILE A 375 9.30 -26.07 -12.92
N LEU A 376 9.82 -25.07 -12.21
CA LEU A 376 11.25 -24.76 -12.24
C LEU A 376 12.12 -25.95 -11.84
N LEU A 377 11.75 -26.65 -10.76
CA LEU A 377 12.48 -27.82 -10.27
C LEU A 377 12.49 -28.93 -11.31
N ILE A 378 11.34 -29.23 -11.94
CA ILE A 378 11.24 -30.26 -12.99
C ILE A 378 12.11 -29.89 -14.19
N SER A 379 12.09 -28.63 -14.63
CA SER A 379 12.92 -28.16 -15.75
C SER A 379 14.42 -28.24 -15.43
N VAL A 380 14.84 -27.89 -14.21
CA VAL A 380 16.24 -28.00 -13.78
C VAL A 380 16.69 -29.46 -13.68
N ILE A 381 15.82 -30.35 -13.15
CA ILE A 381 16.11 -31.80 -13.10
C ILE A 381 16.28 -32.34 -14.52
N ASN A 382 15.39 -32.00 -15.45
CA ASN A 382 15.48 -32.40 -16.85
C ASN A 382 16.84 -32.00 -17.46
N ASP A 383 17.29 -30.76 -17.27
CA ASP A 383 18.53 -30.28 -17.86
C ASP A 383 19.78 -30.91 -17.23
N ILE A 384 19.72 -31.25 -15.95
CA ILE A 384 20.79 -32.01 -15.28
C ILE A 384 20.86 -33.43 -15.84
N LEU A 385 19.72 -34.08 -16.07
CA LEU A 385 19.68 -35.41 -16.67
C LEU A 385 20.16 -35.39 -18.12
N TYR A 386 19.74 -34.39 -18.90
CA TYR A 386 20.22 -34.13 -20.26
C TYR A 386 21.73 -33.90 -20.29
N SER A 387 22.25 -33.05 -19.41
CA SER A 387 23.69 -32.75 -19.30
C SER A 387 24.52 -33.98 -18.94
N ASN A 388 23.97 -34.93 -18.19
CA ASN A 388 24.63 -36.19 -17.83
C ASN A 388 24.35 -37.34 -18.81
N GLN A 389 23.75 -37.07 -19.97
CA GLN A 389 23.48 -38.06 -21.03
C GLN A 389 22.61 -39.25 -20.59
N ILE A 390 21.80 -39.08 -19.54
CA ILE A 390 20.90 -40.13 -19.04
C ILE A 390 19.63 -40.20 -19.91
N PHE A 391 19.14 -39.03 -20.36
CA PHE A 391 17.97 -38.91 -21.23
C PHE A 391 18.25 -37.92 -22.37
N HIS A 392 17.91 -38.31 -23.60
CA HIS A 392 17.98 -37.46 -24.79
C HIS A 392 16.68 -36.63 -24.89
N SER A 393 16.55 -35.62 -24.02
CA SER A 393 15.47 -34.62 -24.06
C SER A 393 15.99 -33.27 -24.58
N PHE A 394 15.24 -32.17 -24.39
CA PHE A 394 15.66 -30.82 -24.77
C PHE A 394 16.06 -29.98 -23.54
N TYR A 395 16.74 -28.86 -23.78
CA TYR A 395 17.14 -27.90 -22.73
C TYR A 395 15.94 -27.06 -22.26
N ALA A 396 15.36 -27.41 -21.11
CA ALA A 396 14.08 -26.91 -20.60
C ALA A 396 14.18 -25.86 -19.47
N ALA A 397 15.33 -25.72 -18.78
CA ALA A 397 15.48 -24.78 -17.67
C ALA A 397 15.19 -23.32 -18.03
N PRO A 398 15.55 -22.79 -19.22
CA PRO A 398 15.21 -21.42 -19.58
C PRO A 398 13.70 -21.14 -19.58
N LEU A 399 12.90 -22.11 -20.03
CA LEU A 399 11.43 -22.00 -20.00
C LEU A 399 10.90 -22.03 -18.56
N GLY A 400 11.46 -22.91 -17.72
CA GLY A 400 11.16 -22.96 -16.29
C GLY A 400 11.49 -21.64 -15.57
N PHE A 401 12.61 -20.99 -15.92
CA PHE A 401 12.98 -19.68 -15.39
C PHE A 401 11.98 -18.60 -15.76
N ILE A 402 11.54 -18.52 -17.03
CA ILE A 402 10.51 -17.54 -17.44
C ILE A 402 9.23 -17.73 -16.64
N PHE A 403 8.74 -18.97 -16.57
CA PHE A 403 7.50 -19.27 -15.85
C PHE A 403 7.63 -18.86 -14.38
N PHE A 404 8.75 -19.20 -13.75
CA PHE A 404 9.05 -18.78 -12.39
C PHE A 404 9.07 -17.25 -12.26
N ILE A 405 9.79 -16.55 -13.14
CA ILE A 405 9.96 -15.10 -13.07
C ILE A 405 8.65 -14.36 -13.26
N VAL A 406 7.88 -14.70 -14.29
CA VAL A 406 6.58 -14.08 -14.56
C VAL A 406 5.62 -14.34 -13.40
N SER A 407 5.60 -15.57 -12.89
CA SER A 407 4.80 -15.94 -11.71
C SER A 407 5.16 -15.09 -10.49
N GLN A 408 6.45 -15.01 -10.14
CA GLN A 408 6.90 -14.25 -8.97
C GLN A 408 6.66 -12.75 -9.12
N SER A 409 6.92 -12.17 -10.31
CA SER A 409 6.69 -10.76 -10.61
C SER A 409 5.22 -10.37 -10.41
N LEU A 410 4.30 -11.24 -10.84
CA LEU A 410 2.86 -11.03 -10.64
C LEU A 410 2.44 -11.17 -9.17
N ILE A 411 3.07 -12.05 -8.40
CA ILE A 411 2.78 -12.20 -6.96
C ILE A 411 3.23 -10.95 -6.20
N LEU A 412 4.43 -10.44 -6.46
CA LEU A 412 4.96 -9.20 -5.89
C LEU A 412 4.07 -8.01 -6.24
N SER A 413 3.72 -7.85 -7.53
CA SER A 413 2.79 -6.82 -8.01
C SER A 413 1.42 -6.89 -7.30
N ARG A 414 0.84 -8.09 -7.14
CA ARG A 414 -0.42 -8.28 -6.42
C ARG A 414 -0.30 -7.89 -4.94
N ARG A 415 0.84 -8.15 -4.31
CA ARG A 415 1.07 -7.78 -2.91
C ARG A 415 1.07 -6.27 -2.75
N TYR A 416 1.70 -5.53 -3.67
CA TYR A 416 1.61 -4.07 -3.68
C TYR A 416 0.19 -3.57 -3.86
N ALA A 417 -0.55 -4.10 -4.84
CA ALA A 417 -1.93 -3.71 -5.08
C ALA A 417 -2.81 -3.93 -3.84
N TYR A 418 -2.58 -5.02 -3.09
CA TYR A 418 -3.29 -5.31 -1.84
C TYR A 418 -2.91 -4.34 -0.71
N SER A 419 -1.62 -4.07 -0.50
CA SER A 419 -1.17 -3.13 0.52
C SER A 419 -1.65 -1.71 0.23
N PHE A 420 -1.65 -1.28 -1.03
CA PHE A 420 -2.11 0.05 -1.43
C PHE A 420 -3.60 0.24 -1.12
N ARG A 421 -4.46 -0.72 -1.49
CA ARG A 421 -5.89 -0.68 -1.15
C ARG A 421 -6.12 -0.66 0.36
N THR A 422 -5.34 -1.42 1.13
CA THR A 422 -5.46 -1.45 2.59
C THR A 422 -5.15 -0.08 3.21
N ILE A 423 -4.14 0.63 2.68
CA ILE A 423 -3.79 1.99 3.12
C ILE A 423 -4.91 2.97 2.78
N GLU A 424 -5.47 2.88 1.58
CA GLU A 424 -6.59 3.71 1.13
C GLU A 424 -7.83 3.51 2.02
N ASP A 425 -8.22 2.26 2.26
CA ASP A 425 -9.34 1.90 3.14
C ASP A 425 -9.12 2.41 4.57
N LEU A 426 -7.90 2.25 5.11
CA LEU A 426 -7.57 2.74 6.45
C LEU A 426 -7.66 4.27 6.53
N THR A 427 -7.20 4.97 5.49
CA THR A 427 -7.25 6.44 5.41
C THR A 427 -8.69 6.94 5.39
N VAL A 428 -9.56 6.31 4.60
CA VAL A 428 -11.00 6.64 4.56
C VAL A 428 -11.65 6.38 5.92
N ASN A 429 -11.39 5.21 6.53
CA ASN A 429 -11.93 4.87 7.84
C ASN A 429 -11.49 5.86 8.93
N LEU A 430 -10.21 6.27 8.93
CA LEU A 430 -9.69 7.29 9.86
C LEU A 430 -10.36 8.64 9.67
N LYS A 431 -10.59 9.06 8.41
CA LYS A 431 -11.29 10.31 8.11
C LYS A 431 -12.74 10.29 8.61
N ASP A 432 -13.46 9.21 8.37
CA ASP A 432 -14.85 9.05 8.82
C ASP A 432 -14.97 8.95 10.35
N PHE A 433 -13.98 8.31 10.99
CA PHE A 433 -13.87 8.26 12.45
C PHE A 433 -13.65 9.66 13.03
N ASN A 434 -12.68 10.42 12.51
CA ASN A 434 -12.41 11.79 12.95
C ASN A 434 -13.62 12.72 12.73
N LYS A 435 -14.32 12.62 11.59
CA LYS A 435 -15.57 13.35 11.32
C LYS A 435 -16.69 13.00 12.29
N SER A 436 -16.71 11.77 12.81
CA SER A 436 -17.69 11.34 13.80
C SER A 436 -17.36 11.91 15.19
N LEU A 437 -16.08 11.97 15.56
CA LEU A 437 -15.61 12.57 16.82
C LEU A 437 -15.91 14.07 16.91
N SER A 438 -15.83 14.81 15.80
CA SER A 438 -16.11 16.25 15.77
C SER A 438 -17.56 16.63 16.08
N ARG A 439 -18.48 15.66 16.16
CA ARG A 439 -19.86 15.91 16.61
C ARG A 439 -19.98 16.05 18.13
N PHE A 440 -18.95 15.60 18.87
CA PHE A 440 -18.91 15.59 20.33
C PHE A 440 -17.95 16.64 20.88
N VAL A 441 -16.94 17.06 20.11
CA VAL A 441 -16.02 18.15 20.45
C VAL A 441 -16.00 19.14 19.29
N PRO A 442 -16.49 20.39 19.47
CA PRO A 442 -16.50 21.40 18.41
C PRO A 442 -15.07 21.71 17.95
N PHE A 443 -14.81 21.70 16.64
CA PHE A 443 -13.48 22.07 16.11
C PHE A 443 -13.09 23.51 16.45
N GLN A 444 -14.07 24.41 16.58
CA GLN A 444 -13.86 25.80 16.97
C GLN A 444 -13.18 25.90 18.35
N PHE A 445 -13.48 24.98 19.27
CA PHE A 445 -12.82 24.93 20.58
C PHE A 445 -11.30 24.69 20.43
N LEU A 446 -10.89 23.80 19.53
CA LEU A 446 -9.47 23.52 19.27
C LEU A 446 -8.74 24.76 18.72
N GLU A 447 -9.39 25.49 17.82
CA GLU A 447 -8.86 26.75 17.26
C GLU A 447 -8.57 27.77 18.37
N TYR A 448 -9.50 27.95 19.33
CA TYR A 448 -9.28 28.90 20.42
C TYR A 448 -8.20 28.46 21.41
N LEU A 449 -7.99 27.16 21.59
CA LEU A 449 -6.87 26.58 22.33
C LEU A 449 -5.53 26.61 21.56
N ASN A 450 -5.49 27.12 20.32
CA ASN A 450 -4.33 27.03 19.42
C ASN A 450 -3.87 25.58 19.17
N LYS A 451 -4.81 24.66 18.95
CA LYS A 451 -4.54 23.24 18.64
C LYS A 451 -5.09 22.90 17.25
N ASN A 452 -4.33 22.15 16.47
CA ASN A 452 -4.73 21.75 15.11
C ASN A 452 -5.45 20.39 15.10
N SER A 453 -5.32 19.63 16.19
CA SER A 453 -5.89 18.29 16.32
C SER A 453 -6.32 18.01 17.74
N ILE A 454 -7.38 17.22 17.91
CA ILE A 454 -7.81 16.73 19.22
C ILE A 454 -6.73 15.87 19.92
N LEU A 455 -5.79 15.32 19.15
CA LEU A 455 -4.65 14.57 19.66
C LEU A 455 -3.63 15.43 20.42
N GLU A 456 -3.66 16.75 20.23
CA GLU A 456 -2.76 17.72 20.88
C GLU A 456 -3.36 18.30 22.16
N VAL A 457 -4.62 17.96 22.48
CA VAL A 457 -5.33 18.48 23.64
C VAL A 457 -4.95 17.68 24.87
N GLU A 458 -4.39 18.37 25.87
CA GLU A 458 -4.01 17.80 27.15
C GLU A 458 -4.94 18.29 28.27
N LEU A 459 -4.98 17.56 29.38
CA LEU A 459 -5.75 17.96 30.57
C LEU A 459 -5.17 19.25 31.16
N GLY A 460 -6.00 20.28 31.31
CA GLY A 460 -5.59 21.58 31.84
C GLY A 460 -5.15 22.59 30.77
N ASP A 461 -5.19 22.22 29.48
CA ASP A 461 -5.07 23.19 28.39
C ASP A 461 -6.13 24.28 28.55
N GLN A 462 -5.70 25.54 28.54
CA GLN A 462 -6.58 26.68 28.78
C GLN A 462 -6.14 27.94 28.02
N THR A 463 -7.11 28.76 27.68
CA THR A 463 -6.91 30.09 27.09
C THR A 463 -7.85 31.10 27.74
N LEU A 464 -7.35 32.30 28.02
CA LEU A 464 -8.17 33.44 28.42
C LEU A 464 -8.61 34.20 27.16
N ARG A 465 -9.91 34.45 27.01
CA ARG A 465 -10.49 35.18 25.87
C ARG A 465 -11.60 36.10 26.34
N ASN A 466 -11.79 37.23 25.66
CA ASN A 466 -12.98 38.06 25.85
C ASN A 466 -14.02 37.61 24.82
N MET A 467 -15.20 37.17 25.25
CA MET A 467 -16.25 36.69 24.34
C MET A 467 -17.63 37.13 24.83
N THR A 468 -18.58 37.21 23.91
CA THR A 468 -20.00 37.34 24.25
C THR A 468 -20.60 35.96 24.50
N ILE A 469 -21.24 35.79 25.65
CA ILE A 469 -21.90 34.55 26.04
C ILE A 469 -23.40 34.75 25.86
N LEU A 470 -24.04 33.82 25.15
CA LEU A 470 -25.49 33.77 24.95
C LEU A 470 -26.04 32.55 25.66
N PHE A 471 -27.00 32.78 26.55
CA PHE A 471 -27.88 31.77 27.09
C PHE A 471 -29.25 31.91 26.47
N ALA A 472 -29.80 30.82 25.96
CA ALA A 472 -31.17 30.79 25.45
C ALA A 472 -31.92 29.61 26.06
N ASP A 473 -33.15 29.82 26.51
CA ASP A 473 -33.96 28.79 27.17
C ASP A 473 -35.43 28.82 26.72
N ILE A 474 -36.07 27.66 26.61
CA ILE A 474 -37.45 27.56 26.15
C ILE A 474 -38.40 27.88 27.31
N ARG A 475 -39.25 28.89 27.13
CA ARG A 475 -40.24 29.27 28.14
C ARG A 475 -41.21 28.13 28.41
N SER A 476 -41.39 27.84 29.69
CA SER A 476 -42.34 26.83 30.16
C SER A 476 -42.12 25.44 29.54
N PHE A 477 -40.86 25.10 29.22
CA PHE A 477 -40.52 23.79 28.66
C PHE A 477 -40.92 22.62 29.54
N THR A 478 -40.80 22.75 30.87
CA THR A 478 -41.23 21.69 31.80
C THR A 478 -42.69 21.30 31.55
N THR A 479 -43.59 22.29 31.47
CA THR A 479 -45.01 22.08 31.16
C THR A 479 -45.22 21.50 29.76
N LEU A 480 -44.42 21.93 28.77
CA LEU A 480 -44.47 21.38 27.42
C LEU A 480 -44.00 19.91 27.37
N SER A 481 -43.02 19.55 28.20
CA SER A 481 -42.44 18.20 28.23
C SER A 481 -43.30 17.19 28.99
N GLU A 482 -44.08 17.64 29.98
CA GLU A 482 -45.00 16.79 30.76
C GLU A 482 -46.11 16.17 29.91
N VAL A 483 -46.48 16.83 28.80
CA VAL A 483 -47.49 16.35 27.85
C VAL A 483 -46.90 15.54 26.69
N MET A 484 -45.59 15.30 26.68
CA MET A 484 -44.88 14.53 25.64
C MET A 484 -44.36 13.21 26.19
N THR A 485 -44.35 12.18 25.35
CA THR A 485 -43.55 10.97 25.63
C THR A 485 -42.05 11.30 25.56
N PRO A 486 -41.17 10.49 26.21
CA PRO A 486 -39.73 10.71 26.10
C PRO A 486 -39.20 10.73 24.66
N GLU A 487 -39.75 9.89 23.77
CA GLU A 487 -39.35 9.87 22.35
C GLU A 487 -39.78 11.15 21.61
N GLU A 488 -41.00 11.62 21.85
CA GLU A 488 -41.51 12.88 21.29
C GLU A 488 -40.70 14.08 21.79
N ASN A 489 -40.35 14.10 23.07
CA ASN A 489 -39.50 15.14 23.64
C ASN A 489 -38.10 15.14 22.99
N PHE A 490 -37.47 13.98 22.81
CA PHE A 490 -36.19 13.87 22.09
C PHE A 490 -36.30 14.35 20.63
N LYS A 491 -37.38 14.01 19.93
CA LYS A 491 -37.64 14.48 18.55
C LYS A 491 -37.86 15.99 18.52
N PHE A 492 -38.61 16.53 19.48
CA PHE A 492 -38.85 17.96 19.63
C PHE A 492 -37.54 18.71 19.85
N LEU A 493 -36.72 18.31 20.83
CA LEU A 493 -35.43 18.95 21.11
C LEU A 493 -34.53 18.93 19.87
N ASN A 494 -34.36 17.79 19.20
CA ASN A 494 -33.54 17.73 17.99
C ASN A 494 -34.10 18.59 16.84
N SER A 495 -35.44 18.67 16.70
CA SER A 495 -36.09 19.55 15.73
C SER A 495 -35.83 21.02 16.06
N PHE A 496 -36.02 21.43 17.31
CA PHE A 496 -35.73 22.79 17.77
C PHE A 496 -34.26 23.15 17.56
N LEU A 497 -33.33 22.31 18.02
CA LEU A 497 -31.88 22.51 17.86
C LEU A 497 -31.49 22.63 16.37
N SER A 498 -32.14 21.89 15.48
CA SER A 498 -31.90 22.00 14.03
C SER A 498 -32.26 23.37 13.44
N GLN A 499 -33.11 24.15 14.10
CA GLN A 499 -33.48 25.51 13.68
C GLN A 499 -32.54 26.57 14.25
N VAL A 500 -32.11 26.42 15.51
CA VAL A 500 -31.36 27.47 16.22
C VAL A 500 -29.85 27.34 16.11
N VAL A 501 -29.30 26.13 16.06
CA VAL A 501 -27.83 25.91 15.97
C VAL A 501 -27.22 26.47 14.67
N PRO A 502 -27.86 26.37 13.49
CA PRO A 502 -27.36 27.01 12.29
C PRO A 502 -27.25 28.53 12.41
N VAL A 503 -28.26 29.18 13.01
CA VAL A 503 -28.29 30.64 13.21
C VAL A 503 -27.13 31.10 14.09
N ILE A 504 -26.82 30.35 15.15
CA ILE A 504 -25.64 30.61 16.00
C ILE A 504 -24.35 30.54 15.19
N ARG A 505 -24.21 29.52 14.33
CA ARG A 505 -23.02 29.33 13.50
C ARG A 505 -22.86 30.39 12.42
N GLU A 506 -23.95 30.78 11.76
CA GLU A 506 -23.97 31.84 10.76
C GLU A 506 -23.61 33.20 11.36
N GLY A 507 -23.99 33.44 12.62
CA GLY A 507 -23.58 34.60 13.41
C GLY A 507 -22.15 34.55 13.95
N GLY A 508 -21.33 33.60 13.51
CA GLY A 508 -19.93 33.47 13.95
C GLY A 508 -19.75 32.91 15.36
N GLY A 509 -20.81 32.40 15.98
CA GLY A 509 -20.77 31.73 17.28
C GLY A 509 -20.64 30.21 17.17
N PHE A 510 -20.36 29.56 18.30
CA PHE A 510 -20.45 28.11 18.43
C PHE A 510 -21.14 27.72 19.73
N VAL A 511 -21.81 26.56 19.72
CA VAL A 511 -22.46 26.02 20.93
C VAL A 511 -21.39 25.33 21.76
N ASP A 512 -21.23 25.78 23.01
CA ASP A 512 -20.36 25.13 23.99
C ASP A 512 -21.04 23.88 24.55
N LYS A 513 -22.26 24.03 25.08
CA LYS A 513 -23.05 22.92 25.59
C LYS A 513 -24.56 23.18 25.57
N PHE A 514 -25.30 22.07 25.61
CA PHE A 514 -26.74 22.05 25.84
C PHE A 514 -27.00 21.82 27.34
N ILE A 515 -27.90 22.60 27.94
CA ILE A 515 -28.23 22.56 29.37
C ILE A 515 -29.73 22.28 29.48
N GLY A 516 -30.11 21.00 29.42
CA GLY A 516 -31.52 20.62 29.29
C GLY A 516 -32.08 21.07 27.93
N ASP A 517 -33.09 21.93 27.96
CA ASP A 517 -33.66 22.63 26.79
C ASP A 517 -32.96 23.95 26.46
N GLY A 518 -32.06 24.40 27.33
CA GLY A 518 -31.26 25.59 27.14
C GLY A 518 -30.00 25.37 26.31
N ILE A 519 -29.51 26.46 25.72
CA ILE A 519 -28.30 26.52 24.89
C ILE A 519 -27.35 27.56 25.46
N MET A 520 -26.09 27.16 25.64
CA MET A 520 -24.99 28.08 25.90
C MET A 520 -24.12 28.18 24.64
N ALA A 521 -24.00 29.39 24.09
CA ALA A 521 -23.19 29.69 22.92
C ALA A 521 -22.18 30.80 23.19
N LEU A 522 -21.04 30.72 22.52
CA LEU A 522 -19.93 31.66 22.64
C LEU A 522 -19.70 32.36 21.31
N PHE A 523 -19.52 33.69 21.37
CA PHE A 523 -19.26 34.56 20.24
C PHE A 523 -17.91 35.25 20.46
N PRO A 524 -16.84 34.74 19.79
CA PRO A 524 -15.47 35.14 20.08
C PRO A 524 -15.00 36.39 19.34
N GLN A 525 -15.69 36.80 18.27
CA GLN A 525 -15.21 37.86 17.37
C GLN A 525 -15.87 39.22 17.60
N SER A 526 -17.18 39.26 17.85
CA SER A 526 -17.93 40.53 17.91
C SER A 526 -19.14 40.43 18.83
N THR A 527 -19.31 41.45 19.68
CA THR A 527 -20.48 41.60 20.56
C THR A 527 -21.74 41.94 19.76
N ASP A 528 -21.63 42.79 18.74
CA ASP A 528 -22.72 43.11 17.80
C ASP A 528 -23.22 41.84 17.09
N SER A 529 -22.32 40.95 16.68
CA SER A 529 -22.69 39.68 16.04
C SER A 529 -23.48 38.79 16.99
N GLY A 530 -23.05 38.69 18.26
CA GLY A 530 -23.78 37.94 19.30
C GLY A 530 -25.19 38.50 19.53
N LEU A 531 -25.32 39.81 19.63
CA LEU A 531 -26.62 40.46 19.81
C LEU A 531 -27.54 40.31 18.58
N GLN A 532 -27.02 40.55 17.38
CA GLN A 532 -27.77 40.35 16.15
C GLN A 532 -28.22 38.88 15.99
N THR A 533 -27.39 37.94 16.43
CA THR A 533 -27.75 36.52 16.44
C THR A 533 -28.90 36.23 17.39
N ALA A 534 -28.97 36.88 18.56
CA ALA A 534 -30.13 36.75 19.46
C ALA A 534 -31.43 37.24 18.81
N VAL A 535 -31.37 38.35 18.07
CA VAL A 535 -32.52 38.84 17.28
C VAL A 535 -32.92 37.81 16.20
N ASN A 536 -31.95 37.29 15.45
CA ASN A 536 -32.19 36.29 14.42
C ASN A 536 -32.75 34.98 14.98
N LEU A 537 -32.36 34.59 16.21
CA LEU A 537 -32.91 33.43 16.90
C LEU A 537 -34.40 33.61 17.21
N GLN A 538 -34.82 34.79 17.68
CA GLN A 538 -36.25 35.07 17.89
C GLN A 538 -37.05 34.95 16.59
N LEU A 539 -36.52 35.50 15.49
CA LEU A 539 -37.15 35.40 14.17
C LEU A 539 -37.23 33.95 13.66
N ALA A 540 -36.16 33.16 13.85
CA ALA A 540 -36.14 31.75 13.48
C ALA A 540 -37.16 30.93 14.27
N VAL A 541 -37.30 31.20 15.58
CA VAL A 541 -38.32 30.56 16.43
C VAL A 541 -39.73 30.97 16.01
N HIS A 542 -39.96 32.23 15.65
CA HIS A 542 -41.26 32.68 15.15
C HIS A 542 -41.67 31.91 13.88
N LYS A 543 -40.75 31.79 12.92
CA LYS A 543 -40.96 30.98 11.70
C LYS A 543 -41.16 29.50 12.01
N TYR A 544 -40.43 28.96 12.98
CA TYR A 544 -40.62 27.59 13.44
C TYR A 544 -42.02 27.37 14.03
N ASN A 545 -42.52 28.35 14.80
CA ASN A 545 -43.88 28.31 15.34
C ASN A 545 -44.94 28.28 14.24
N GLU A 546 -44.81 29.05 13.15
CA GLU A 546 -45.77 28.98 12.03
C GLU A 546 -45.94 27.55 11.47
N ALA A 547 -44.87 26.76 11.45
CA ALA A 547 -44.93 25.35 11.05
C ALA A 547 -45.54 24.48 12.17
N ARG A 548 -45.22 24.75 13.43
CA ARG A 548 -45.78 24.05 14.60
C ARG A 548 -47.29 24.26 14.71
N SER A 549 -47.78 25.49 14.64
CA SER A 549 -49.20 25.78 14.78
C SER A 549 -50.01 25.17 13.63
N ARG A 550 -49.47 25.15 12.40
CA ARG A 550 -50.08 24.43 11.26
C ARG A 550 -50.17 22.92 11.48
N ALA A 551 -49.26 22.35 12.26
CA ALA A 551 -49.26 20.94 12.64
C ALA A 551 -50.04 20.66 13.95
N GLY A 552 -50.69 21.68 14.54
CA GLY A 552 -51.46 21.55 15.78
C GLY A 552 -50.61 21.50 17.05
N TYR A 553 -49.31 21.82 16.98
CA TYR A 553 -48.43 21.90 18.15
C TYR A 553 -48.48 23.28 18.81
N ILE A 554 -48.23 23.32 20.11
CA ILE A 554 -48.13 24.55 20.90
C ILE A 554 -46.88 25.34 20.46
N ASP A 555 -47.05 26.64 20.30
CA ASP A 555 -45.99 27.60 20.02
C ASP A 555 -45.01 27.70 21.19
N ILE A 556 -43.74 27.90 20.88
CA ILE A 556 -42.69 28.05 21.88
C ILE A 556 -42.16 29.48 21.91
N CYS A 557 -41.76 29.95 23.10
CA CYS A 557 -41.10 31.24 23.25
C CYS A 557 -39.68 31.01 23.77
N LEU A 558 -38.73 31.81 23.29
CA LEU A 558 -37.33 31.73 23.70
C LEU A 558 -37.01 32.92 24.60
N GLY A 559 -36.44 32.67 25.77
CA GLY A 559 -35.79 33.69 26.59
C GLY A 559 -34.31 33.71 26.27
N ILE A 560 -33.74 34.88 25.97
CA ILE A 560 -32.31 35.01 25.66
C ILE A 560 -31.67 36.03 26.60
N GLY A 561 -30.54 35.66 27.19
CA GLY A 561 -29.67 36.52 27.97
C GLY A 561 -28.27 36.59 27.39
N LEU A 562 -27.71 37.78 27.28
CA LEU A 562 -26.34 37.97 26.83
C LEU A 562 -25.51 38.84 27.77
N HIS A 563 -24.22 38.53 27.85
CA HIS A 563 -23.22 39.35 28.51
C HIS A 563 -21.86 39.14 27.85
N THR A 564 -21.00 40.15 27.88
CA THR A 564 -19.67 40.13 27.30
C THR A 564 -18.63 40.31 28.39
N GLY A 565 -17.59 39.48 28.39
CA GLY A 565 -16.49 39.62 29.34
C GLY A 565 -15.41 38.56 29.17
N GLY A 566 -14.36 38.70 29.98
CA GLY A 566 -13.23 37.77 30.01
C GLY A 566 -13.64 36.41 30.55
N LEU A 567 -13.31 35.35 29.83
CA LEU A 567 -13.56 33.96 30.21
C LEU A 567 -12.36 33.06 29.94
N MET A 568 -12.23 32.02 30.77
CA MET A 568 -11.23 30.98 30.57
C MET A 568 -11.88 29.77 29.92
N LEU A 569 -11.44 29.42 28.72
CA LEU A 569 -11.87 28.26 27.97
C LEU A 569 -10.78 27.19 28.06
N GLY A 570 -11.14 25.96 28.44
CA GLY A 570 -10.15 24.91 28.66
C GLY A 570 -10.72 23.52 28.87
N THR A 571 -9.84 22.57 29.18
CA THR A 571 -10.18 21.17 29.46
C THR A 571 -10.07 20.87 30.96
N ILE A 572 -11.10 20.23 31.51
CA ILE A 572 -11.13 19.75 32.91
C ILE A 572 -11.63 18.32 32.94
N GLY A 573 -11.21 17.55 33.94
CA GLY A 573 -11.66 16.18 34.15
C GLY A 573 -10.54 15.27 34.67
N ALA A 574 -10.61 14.01 34.28
CA ALA A 574 -9.60 13.00 34.56
C ALA A 574 -8.87 12.60 33.26
N MET A 575 -7.74 11.90 33.39
CA MET A 575 -6.90 11.49 32.25
C MET A 575 -7.66 10.70 31.16
N ASP A 576 -8.69 9.96 31.55
CA ASP A 576 -9.53 9.12 30.70
C ASP A 576 -10.88 9.77 30.34
N ARG A 577 -11.18 10.95 30.89
CA ARG A 577 -12.41 11.69 30.64
C ARG A 577 -12.20 13.19 30.81
N MET A 578 -11.97 13.87 29.69
CA MET A 578 -11.88 15.33 29.62
C MET A 578 -13.21 15.91 29.11
N GLU A 579 -13.61 17.04 29.68
CA GLU A 579 -14.71 17.87 29.19
C GLU A 579 -14.18 19.26 28.87
N THR A 580 -14.67 19.82 27.76
CA THR A 580 -14.44 21.21 27.41
C THR A 580 -15.33 22.09 28.29
N THR A 581 -14.76 23.13 28.89
CA THR A 581 -15.51 23.98 29.80
C THR A 581 -15.07 25.43 29.72
N VAL A 582 -15.97 26.29 30.18
CA VAL A 582 -15.77 27.72 30.34
C VAL A 582 -15.90 28.07 31.81
N ILE A 583 -14.89 28.70 32.37
CA ILE A 583 -14.89 29.20 33.75
C ILE A 583 -14.78 30.72 33.74
N SER A 584 -15.83 31.39 34.21
CA SER A 584 -15.81 32.84 34.46
C SER A 584 -17.05 33.30 35.25
N ASP A 585 -16.91 34.41 35.97
CA ASP A 585 -18.04 35.21 36.45
C ASP A 585 -18.95 35.67 35.30
N THR A 586 -18.39 35.88 34.10
CA THR A 586 -19.14 36.27 32.88
C THR A 586 -20.22 35.23 32.53
N VAL A 587 -19.94 33.93 32.74
CA VAL A 587 -20.93 32.85 32.50
C VAL A 587 -22.12 33.00 33.45
N ASN A 588 -21.85 33.29 34.72
CA ASN A 588 -22.89 33.46 35.74
C ASN A 588 -23.76 34.69 35.47
N ILE A 589 -23.16 35.81 35.02
CA ILE A 589 -23.90 37.02 34.66
C ILE A 589 -24.77 36.77 33.42
N ALA A 590 -24.24 36.14 32.37
CA ALA A 590 -25.00 35.82 31.16
C ALA A 590 -26.20 34.90 31.45
N SER A 591 -25.99 33.82 32.23
CA SER A 591 -27.07 32.94 32.67
C SER A 591 -28.11 33.69 33.50
N ARG A 592 -27.69 34.64 34.33
CA ARG A 592 -28.61 35.48 35.10
C ARG A 592 -29.43 36.42 34.22
N MET A 593 -28.84 37.00 33.17
CA MET A 593 -29.58 37.82 32.20
C MET A 593 -30.71 37.02 31.54
N GLU A 594 -30.46 35.75 31.21
CA GLU A 594 -31.50 34.86 30.68
C GLU A 594 -32.59 34.65 31.73
N GLN A 595 -32.24 34.30 32.98
CA GLN A 595 -33.25 34.10 34.03
C GLN A 595 -34.11 35.34 34.27
N LEU A 596 -33.52 36.53 34.21
CA LEU A 596 -34.23 37.80 34.36
C LEU A 596 -35.18 38.07 33.20
N SER A 597 -34.86 37.58 31.99
CA SER A 597 -35.76 37.70 30.85
C SER A 597 -37.11 37.04 31.16
N LYS A 598 -37.11 35.94 31.92
CA LYS A 598 -38.34 35.27 32.38
C LYS A 598 -39.15 36.16 33.32
N GLN A 599 -38.48 36.80 34.27
CA GLN A 599 -39.11 37.63 35.29
C GLN A 599 -39.73 38.89 34.69
N TYR A 600 -38.99 39.58 33.82
CA TYR A 600 -39.47 40.79 33.16
C TYR A 600 -40.40 40.51 31.97
N GLY A 601 -40.52 39.25 31.54
CA GLY A 601 -41.27 38.90 30.33
C GLY A 601 -40.61 39.41 29.05
N ALA A 602 -39.31 39.68 29.07
CA ALA A 602 -38.54 40.10 27.92
C ALA A 602 -38.09 38.91 27.07
N SER A 603 -37.93 39.14 25.76
CA SER A 603 -37.44 38.13 24.81
C SER A 603 -35.90 38.08 24.80
N ILE A 604 -35.24 39.24 24.86
CA ILE A 604 -33.79 39.40 24.86
C ILE A 604 -33.40 40.40 25.96
N ILE A 605 -32.49 39.99 26.84
CA ILE A 605 -31.88 40.86 27.85
C ILE A 605 -30.37 40.89 27.69
N ILE A 606 -29.79 42.08 27.81
CA ILE A 606 -28.35 42.28 27.93
C ILE A 606 -28.00 43.06 29.20
N SER A 607 -26.77 42.87 29.67
CA SER A 607 -26.18 43.74 30.70
C SER A 607 -25.71 45.06 30.10
N ASP A 608 -25.67 46.11 30.90
CA ASP A 608 -25.08 47.41 30.54
C ASP A 608 -23.59 47.34 30.14
N ASP A 609 -22.79 46.50 30.80
CA ASP A 609 -21.39 46.24 30.41
C ASP A 609 -21.27 45.78 28.94
N MET A 610 -22.22 44.95 28.50
CA MET A 610 -22.27 44.48 27.11
C MET A 610 -22.71 45.60 26.17
N TYR A 611 -23.68 46.42 26.56
CA TYR A 611 -24.13 47.56 25.75
C TYR A 611 -22.98 48.53 25.46
N HIS A 612 -22.17 48.84 26.48
CA HIS A 612 -20.96 49.66 26.32
C HIS A 612 -19.85 48.98 25.50
N SER A 613 -19.94 47.67 25.27
CA SER A 613 -19.01 46.91 24.43
C SER A 613 -19.49 46.79 22.96
N LEU A 614 -20.68 47.30 22.61
CA LEU A 614 -21.19 47.31 21.24
C LEU A 614 -20.46 48.37 20.40
N GLU A 615 -20.14 48.02 19.16
CA GLU A 615 -19.58 48.95 18.17
C GLU A 615 -20.68 49.84 17.57
N HIS A 616 -21.90 49.31 17.43
CA HIS A 616 -23.04 50.00 16.82
C HIS A 616 -24.32 49.91 17.66
N PRO A 617 -24.35 50.52 18.87
CA PRO A 617 -25.51 50.47 19.76
C PRO A 617 -26.78 51.08 19.13
N ASP A 618 -26.64 52.12 18.30
CA ASP A 618 -27.77 52.85 17.68
C ASP A 618 -28.60 52.01 16.69
N LYS A 619 -28.13 50.80 16.32
CA LYS A 619 -28.86 49.88 15.44
C LYS A 619 -29.99 49.14 16.15
N PHE A 620 -29.98 49.13 17.48
CA PHE A 620 -30.90 48.33 18.28
C PHE A 620 -31.87 49.24 19.05
N GLU A 621 -33.13 48.83 19.10
CA GLU A 621 -34.13 49.48 19.94
C GLU A 621 -34.09 48.90 21.35
N ILE A 622 -33.83 49.75 22.32
CA ILE A 622 -33.51 49.34 23.70
C ILE A 622 -34.48 50.02 24.67
N ARG A 623 -34.75 49.33 25.78
CA ARG A 623 -35.48 49.84 26.95
C ARG A 623 -34.79 49.42 28.23
N LYS A 624 -34.55 50.36 29.16
CA LYS A 624 -33.94 50.07 30.47
C LYS A 624 -34.96 49.40 31.40
N LEU A 625 -34.62 48.22 31.93
CA LEU A 625 -35.48 47.44 32.84
C LEU A 625 -35.19 47.66 34.33
N GLY A 626 -34.13 48.41 34.66
CA GLY A 626 -33.69 48.67 36.04
C GLY A 626 -32.36 48.00 36.36
N SER A 627 -32.05 47.87 37.64
CA SER A 627 -30.77 47.32 38.10
C SER A 627 -30.95 46.10 39.02
N THR A 628 -29.96 45.21 39.03
CA THR A 628 -29.98 43.98 39.83
C THR A 628 -28.64 43.73 40.51
N VAL A 629 -28.67 43.27 41.76
CA VAL A 629 -27.45 42.89 42.50
C VAL A 629 -27.17 41.41 42.25
N VAL A 630 -25.99 41.12 41.71
CA VAL A 630 -25.52 39.73 41.54
C VAL A 630 -24.76 39.31 42.79
N LYS A 631 -25.04 38.11 43.31
CA LYS A 631 -24.39 37.54 44.48
C LYS A 631 -22.86 37.55 44.28
N GLY A 632 -22.14 38.26 45.14
CA GLY A 632 -20.67 38.40 45.08
C GLY A 632 -20.15 39.68 44.42
N LYS A 633 -20.99 40.50 43.80
CA LYS A 633 -20.61 41.81 43.24
C LYS A 633 -21.11 42.95 44.15
N ARG A 634 -20.29 44.00 44.31
CA ARG A 634 -20.62 45.19 45.13
C ARG A 634 -21.47 46.23 44.41
N HIS A 635 -21.44 46.26 43.08
CA HIS A 635 -22.18 47.22 42.27
C HIS A 635 -23.34 46.53 41.53
N PRO A 636 -24.53 47.15 41.50
CA PRO A 636 -25.67 46.63 40.76
C PRO A 636 -25.41 46.70 39.24
N ILE A 637 -25.85 45.69 38.51
CA ILE A 637 -25.75 45.63 37.04
C ILE A 637 -27.06 46.15 36.46
N ILE A 638 -26.97 47.12 35.55
CA ILE A 638 -28.13 47.63 34.81
C ILE A 638 -28.53 46.60 33.75
N VAL A 639 -29.84 46.37 33.64
CA VAL A 639 -30.47 45.38 32.78
C VAL A 639 -31.19 46.11 31.66
N LEU A 640 -30.91 45.72 30.42
CA LEU A 640 -31.47 46.34 29.22
C LEU A 640 -32.25 45.29 28.42
N GLU A 641 -33.45 45.65 27.97
CA GLU A 641 -34.26 44.87 27.04
C GLU A 641 -33.97 45.28 25.60
N ILE A 642 -33.83 44.31 24.71
CA ILE A 642 -33.70 44.54 23.27
C ILE A 642 -35.02 44.21 22.58
N LEU A 643 -35.58 45.20 21.89
CA LEU A 643 -36.94 45.15 21.33
C LEU A 643 -36.99 44.60 19.90
N ASP A 644 -35.86 44.49 19.21
CA ASP A 644 -35.79 44.06 17.81
C ASP A 644 -36.21 42.60 17.56
N GLY A 645 -36.20 41.76 18.60
CA GLY A 645 -36.68 40.38 18.54
C GLY A 645 -38.20 40.22 18.73
N LEU A 646 -38.94 41.31 18.96
CA LEU A 646 -40.38 41.27 19.23
C LEU A 646 -41.22 41.37 17.95
N ALA A 647 -42.47 40.91 18.02
CA ALA A 647 -43.45 41.15 16.97
C ALA A 647 -43.68 42.66 16.80
N ARG A 648 -43.90 43.12 15.56
CA ARG A 648 -43.99 44.56 15.22
C ARG A 648 -44.97 45.34 16.13
N ALA A 649 -46.16 44.80 16.37
CA ALA A 649 -47.17 45.44 17.21
C ALA A 649 -46.77 45.54 18.70
N GLU A 650 -45.99 44.58 19.20
CA GLU A 650 -45.48 44.63 20.59
C GLU A 650 -44.32 45.63 20.70
N LYS A 651 -43.40 45.60 19.72
CA LYS A 651 -42.28 46.53 19.62
C LYS A 651 -42.75 47.99 19.63
N GLU A 652 -43.71 48.33 18.77
CA GLU A 652 -44.24 49.70 18.64
C GLU A 652 -44.83 50.21 19.98
N LYS A 653 -45.61 49.38 20.69
CA LYS A 653 -46.17 49.73 22.00
C LYS A 653 -45.11 49.93 23.08
N LYS A 654 -44.07 49.09 23.10
CA LYS A 654 -42.96 49.22 24.06
C LYS A 654 -42.10 50.44 23.77
N ILE A 655 -41.97 50.86 22.51
CA ILE A 655 -41.29 52.11 22.13
C ILE A 655 -42.12 53.32 22.58
N GLU A 656 -43.43 53.33 22.31
CA GLU A 656 -44.33 54.42 22.72
C GLU A 656 -44.35 54.64 24.24
N THR A 657 -44.33 53.54 25.01
CA THR A 657 -44.34 53.59 26.48
C THR A 657 -42.96 53.64 27.13
N ARG A 658 -41.87 53.65 26.35
CA ARG A 658 -40.48 53.54 26.84
C ARG A 658 -40.15 54.61 27.88
N GLU A 659 -40.38 55.88 27.53
CA GLU A 659 -39.99 57.01 28.37
C GLU A 659 -40.76 57.02 29.69
N ILE A 660 -42.06 56.71 29.65
CA ILE A 660 -42.93 56.61 30.83
C ILE A 660 -42.44 55.49 31.75
N PHE A 661 -42.09 54.33 31.18
CA PHE A 661 -41.59 53.21 31.95
C PHE A 661 -40.24 53.52 32.60
N GLU A 662 -39.30 54.11 31.85
CA GLU A 662 -37.97 54.44 32.36
C GLU A 662 -38.02 55.51 33.46
N GLN A 663 -38.94 56.48 33.36
CA GLN A 663 -39.23 57.40 34.47
C GLN A 663 -39.74 56.63 35.71
N GLY A 664 -40.62 55.65 35.52
CA GLY A 664 -41.08 54.76 36.59
C GLY A 664 -39.93 54.00 37.26
N ILE A 665 -38.97 53.49 36.48
CA ILE A 665 -37.75 52.84 37.01
C ILE A 665 -36.93 53.82 37.85
N VAL A 666 -36.69 55.04 37.37
CA VAL A 666 -35.91 56.05 38.12
C VAL A 666 -36.60 56.41 39.44
N LEU A 667 -37.93 56.58 39.43
CA LEU A 667 -38.71 56.84 40.64
C LEU A 667 -38.67 55.65 41.61
N PHE A 668 -38.71 54.43 41.10
CA PHE A 668 -38.58 53.21 41.91
C PHE A 668 -37.18 53.11 42.55
N GLU A 669 -36.11 53.33 41.79
CA GLU A 669 -34.73 53.30 42.27
C GLU A 669 -34.43 54.42 43.29
N THR A 670 -35.19 55.52 43.26
CA THR A 670 -35.12 56.63 44.22
C THR A 670 -36.13 56.52 45.38
N LEU A 671 -36.78 55.34 45.53
CA LEU A 671 -37.76 55.02 46.58
C LEU A 671 -39.03 55.89 46.58
N ARG A 672 -39.37 56.54 45.47
CA ARG A 672 -40.63 57.28 45.28
C ARG A 672 -41.72 56.33 44.77
N LEU A 673 -42.07 55.33 45.59
CA LEU A 673 -42.84 54.15 45.19
C LEU A 673 -44.25 54.46 44.66
N LYS A 674 -44.95 55.45 45.26
CA LYS A 674 -46.29 55.88 44.79
C LYS A 674 -46.25 56.45 43.37
N GLU A 675 -45.34 57.39 43.12
CA GLU A 675 -45.15 58.03 41.82
C GLU A 675 -44.67 57.00 40.78
N ALA A 676 -43.80 56.06 41.18
CA ALA A 676 -43.38 54.95 40.33
C ALA A 676 -44.55 54.06 39.93
N ARG A 677 -45.42 53.69 40.89
CA ARG A 677 -46.62 52.87 40.62
C ARG A 677 -47.59 53.56 39.66
N GLU A 678 -47.80 54.87 39.80
CA GLU A 678 -48.62 55.65 38.87
C GLU A 678 -48.07 55.57 37.44
N LYS A 679 -46.74 55.71 37.27
CA LYS A 679 -46.09 55.58 35.96
C LYS A 679 -46.22 54.17 35.37
N PHE A 680 -46.08 53.12 36.18
CA PHE A 680 -46.29 51.75 35.67
C PHE A 680 -47.75 51.46 35.31
N HIS A 681 -48.72 52.01 36.04
CA HIS A 681 -50.13 51.93 35.63
C HIS A 681 -50.41 52.70 34.33
N GLU A 682 -49.77 53.85 34.14
CA GLU A 682 -49.83 54.62 32.89
C GLU A 682 -49.33 53.78 31.70
N VAL A 683 -48.23 53.02 31.88
CA VAL A 683 -47.75 52.06 30.87
C VAL A 683 -48.79 50.95 30.63
N LEU A 684 -49.36 50.36 31.68
CA LEU A 684 -50.36 49.29 31.54
C LEU A 684 -51.68 49.76 30.89
N ASN A 685 -52.03 51.05 30.98
CA ASN A 685 -53.18 51.59 30.25
C ASN A 685 -52.96 51.59 28.73
N HIS A 686 -51.73 51.82 28.29
CA HIS A 686 -51.36 51.79 26.87
C HIS A 686 -51.05 50.36 26.39
N TYR A 687 -50.38 49.57 27.23
CA TYR A 687 -50.02 48.18 26.95
C TYR A 687 -50.30 47.27 28.15
N PRO A 688 -51.52 46.74 28.28
CA PRO A 688 -51.92 45.92 29.43
C PRO A 688 -51.14 44.61 29.62
N ALA A 689 -50.44 44.13 28.59
CA ALA A 689 -49.68 42.89 28.64
C ALA A 689 -48.20 43.09 29.02
N ASP A 690 -47.79 44.31 29.40
CA ASP A 690 -46.43 44.59 29.86
C ASP A 690 -46.14 43.95 31.22
N LYS A 691 -45.54 42.75 31.19
CA LYS A 691 -45.17 42.00 32.40
C LYS A 691 -44.15 42.74 33.27
N ALA A 692 -43.26 43.54 32.69
CA ALA A 692 -42.27 44.28 33.46
C ALA A 692 -42.96 45.35 34.32
N SER A 693 -43.92 46.08 33.75
CA SER A 693 -44.72 47.06 34.49
C SER A 693 -45.55 46.40 35.60
N SER A 694 -46.20 45.28 35.33
CA SER A 694 -46.94 44.53 36.37
C SER A 694 -46.03 44.05 37.50
N LEU A 695 -44.83 43.57 37.17
CA LEU A 695 -43.85 43.13 38.17
C LEU A 695 -43.40 44.30 39.07
N PHE A 696 -43.13 45.47 38.49
CA PHE A 696 -42.73 46.63 39.28
C PHE A 696 -43.85 47.19 40.15
N ILE A 697 -45.11 47.13 39.72
CA ILE A 697 -46.25 47.47 40.58
C ILE A 697 -46.28 46.56 41.82
N SER A 698 -46.17 45.23 41.62
CA SER A 698 -46.10 44.28 42.74
C SER A 698 -44.93 44.58 43.68
N ARG A 699 -43.76 44.93 43.13
CA ARG A 699 -42.58 45.31 43.92
C ARG A 699 -42.77 46.61 44.70
N CYS A 700 -43.44 47.61 44.12
CA CYS A 700 -43.81 48.83 44.83
C CYS A 700 -44.72 48.51 46.03
N GLU A 701 -45.73 47.65 45.83
CA GLU A 701 -46.67 47.25 46.88
C GLU A 701 -45.99 46.45 48.00
N GLU A 702 -45.09 45.53 47.66
CA GLU A 702 -44.29 44.78 48.61
C GLU A 702 -43.37 45.71 49.43
N ALA A 703 -42.70 46.66 48.77
CA ALA A 703 -41.81 47.61 49.44
C ALA A 703 -42.57 48.60 50.33
N GLU A 704 -43.76 49.06 49.94
CA GLU A 704 -44.65 49.89 50.77
C GLU A 704 -45.12 49.12 52.02
N CYS A 705 -45.45 47.83 51.91
CA CYS A 705 -45.81 46.99 53.06
C CYS A 705 -44.66 46.78 54.05
N LEU A 706 -43.42 46.70 53.56
CA LEU A 706 -42.21 46.60 54.39
C LEU A 706 -41.91 47.90 55.15
N ASP A 707 -42.18 49.07 54.57
CA ASP A 707 -42.04 50.38 55.22
C ASP A 707 -43.13 50.62 56.29
N VAL A 708 -44.31 50.01 56.14
CA VAL A 708 -45.43 50.10 57.10
C VAL A 708 -45.28 49.12 58.29
N MET A 709 -44.41 48.10 58.18
CA MET A 709 -44.17 47.10 59.22
C MET A 709 -43.13 47.49 60.29
N VAL A 710 -42.66 48.75 60.33
CA VAL A 710 -41.86 49.27 61.44
C VAL A 710 -42.75 50.10 62.39
N PRO A 711 -43.25 49.53 63.52
CA PRO A 711 -43.78 50.35 64.59
C PRO A 711 -42.65 50.98 65.41
N ILE A 712 -42.85 52.25 65.73
CA ILE A 712 -42.21 53.00 66.81
C ILE A 712 -42.58 52.32 68.15
N ASP A 713 -41.62 51.70 68.87
CA ASP A 713 -41.31 52.08 70.27
C ASP A 713 -40.10 51.33 70.90
N GLU A 714 -39.34 52.11 71.68
CA GLU A 714 -38.57 51.82 72.90
C GLU A 714 -38.04 50.40 73.25
N LYS A 715 -36.71 50.21 73.28
CA LYS A 715 -35.83 50.26 74.49
C LYS A 715 -34.52 49.45 74.33
N LYS A 716 -33.43 50.14 74.67
CA LYS A 716 -32.08 49.65 75.03
C LYS A 716 -32.11 48.70 76.26
N PRO A 717 -31.04 47.94 76.58
CA PRO A 717 -29.61 48.27 76.46
C PRO A 717 -28.82 47.50 75.40
#